data_AF-A0A2E7AE87-F1
#
_entry.id   AF-A0A2E7AE87-F1
#
_cell.length_a   1.000
_cell.length_b   1.000
_cell.length_c   1.000
_cell.angle_alpha   90.00
_cell.angle_beta   90.00
_cell.angle_gamma   90.00
#
_symmetry.space_group_name_H-M   'P 1'
#
loop_
_entity.id
_entity.type
_entity.pdbx_description
1 polymer ?
#
loop_
_entity_poly.entity_id
_entity_poly.type
_entity_poly.pdbx_seq_one_letter_code
_entity_poly.pdbx_strand_id
1 'polypeptide(L)'
;MKKQERWMLAAAFLLTTSGASGELLYTNYLLPSFADDPGTEYSAWDIFYVANSSPNYPDFAAPNGIYESASVLGFTPPAGSSPGDPSAFWHSENPTITQTVPGIAFVIAPTITGNIYSFRGPTSFVLEDTTPFQVGTVVFQFQTAGNLVDFSSIKLAYDDGGVEVILDPDEYIREYESDTSGFGGSGNRNALQWDLRGRGVSSYRIVWTASGSSMSLQEVTLDTSAGYAVVVPEARTWEGTGTASWEQSANWAEGSPSQDFGNVRFVNGADVNIAMPSTQTVGECVFDTASDVTIANAAKLVSNTGIFTASGSTGTYTIEGEFEMCAYNLFEIEGGEVVLEGAISGGSGLRKEGEGTMVLRADNSFGSTGGGIGCTGGVLRIEGVNQFTSSASVLRGDLVLAGAAPVDSPGTLGNASSDVAVGADSGIFGNITTPARLIIQGDHDVARGVTFAAGTFDKRLGARATLSGAEFSGAVTLRPDSTETKLFAEGSSDLVVFSGDVSGGDPALTMEINPGGAEGTVRFAGADKTYGNTTFVRGGLLELAVGTSISGEVIVAPETAGRSAVGGGGTFAGGIAVGAGGIIAPGTGVGTLLSSGQRWESGGALEVQIVDSGLEPGVGWDLVSIEGVLALSATSEAPFLIDVSSLTAAGESGPLAGFDPTESHSWKILDATGGVAGFSGDALMVQSGGFHGAPGGVFAVTLEAGGNAIYLNYTPGGGSSPGETWLAANFSAAELSDVSISGWNADADSDGFPTLLEYALGGDPKERDDTIDPLLEIGAPAVNPDDPRLSFSFTRLLDRTDIDYYVQAADSLEGAWTNVGEIVGGTAPVALNGGVLSAGPSIGNLQNVTFSDTVLVRDAGKRFMRLEIVKRP
;
A
#
# COMPACT_ATOMS: atom_id res chain seq x y z
N MET A 1 61.15 20.61 -35.91
CA MET A 1 61.44 21.81 -35.10
C MET A 1 60.39 22.90 -35.36
N LYS A 2 59.25 22.80 -34.68
CA LYS A 2 58.33 23.90 -34.36
C LYS A 2 57.73 23.49 -33.02
N LYS A 3 58.15 24.16 -31.95
CA LYS A 3 57.59 24.01 -30.61
C LYS A 3 56.13 24.43 -30.69
N GLN A 4 55.21 23.49 -30.54
CA GLN A 4 53.86 23.82 -30.11
C GLN A 4 53.93 23.90 -28.59
N GLU A 5 54.03 25.14 -28.10
CA GLU A 5 53.80 25.43 -26.69
C GLU A 5 52.32 25.14 -26.41
N ARG A 6 52.06 24.12 -25.60
CA ARG A 6 50.76 23.89 -25.00
C ARG A 6 50.86 24.24 -23.52
N TRP A 7 49.94 25.08 -23.11
CA TRP A 7 49.76 25.58 -21.76
C TRP A 7 49.41 24.40 -20.85
N MET A 8 50.38 23.89 -20.12
CA MET A 8 50.07 23.25 -18.84
C MET A 8 49.48 24.34 -17.96
N LEU A 9 48.19 24.22 -17.64
CA LEU A 9 47.69 24.80 -16.41
C LEU A 9 48.43 24.09 -15.27
N ALA A 10 49.56 24.66 -14.88
CA ALA A 10 50.11 24.42 -13.56
C ALA A 10 49.04 24.91 -12.59
N ALA A 11 48.24 23.97 -12.06
CA ALA A 11 47.46 24.22 -10.87
C ALA A 11 48.48 24.64 -9.80
N ALA A 12 48.55 25.94 -9.56
CA ALA A 12 49.35 26.47 -8.48
C ALA A 12 48.81 25.82 -7.20
N PHE A 13 49.67 25.14 -6.47
CA PHE A 13 49.41 24.65 -5.11
C PHE A 13 49.19 25.87 -4.21
N LEU A 14 48.00 26.47 -4.29
CA LEU A 14 47.49 27.38 -3.30
C LEU A 14 47.07 26.48 -2.13
N LEU A 15 47.95 26.41 -1.13
CA LEU A 15 47.59 26.05 0.23
C LEU A 15 46.59 27.10 0.76
N THR A 16 45.36 27.03 0.28
CA THR A 16 44.21 27.54 1.01
C THR A 16 43.67 26.36 1.80
N THR A 17 43.67 26.47 3.11
CA THR A 17 42.83 25.66 4.00
C THR A 17 41.37 26.01 3.70
N SER A 18 40.84 25.53 2.58
CA SER A 18 39.41 25.42 2.33
C SER A 18 39.00 24.02 2.78
N GLY A 19 37.85 23.90 3.45
CA GLY A 19 37.31 22.62 3.91
C GLY A 19 37.27 21.58 2.80
N ALA A 20 37.30 20.31 3.20
CA ALA A 20 37.30 19.15 2.32
C ALA A 20 36.33 19.36 1.14
N SER A 21 36.87 19.33 -0.08
CA SER A 21 36.08 19.38 -1.31
C SER A 21 35.41 18.02 -1.47
N GLY A 22 34.08 18.01 -1.44
CA GLY A 22 33.26 16.81 -1.34
C GLY A 22 33.00 16.03 -2.62
N GLU A 23 33.64 16.38 -3.75
CA GLU A 23 33.46 15.70 -5.05
C GLU A 23 34.84 15.23 -5.55
N LEU A 24 35.24 14.02 -5.17
CA LEU A 24 36.54 13.43 -5.49
C LEU A 24 36.65 12.96 -6.94
N LEU A 25 35.55 12.55 -7.58
CA LEU A 25 35.55 11.98 -8.92
C LEU A 25 34.88 12.87 -9.96
N TYR A 26 33.89 13.68 -9.59
CA TYR A 26 33.22 14.60 -10.52
C TYR A 26 34.05 15.83 -10.89
N THR A 27 34.95 16.28 -9.99
CA THR A 27 35.87 17.36 -10.34
C THR A 27 36.90 16.89 -11.38
N ASN A 28 37.53 15.74 -11.13
CA ASN A 28 38.39 14.97 -12.03
C ASN A 28 38.48 13.54 -11.48
N TYR A 29 38.83 12.55 -12.30
CA TYR A 29 39.25 11.25 -11.77
C TYR A 29 40.48 11.38 -10.86
N LEU A 30 40.65 10.41 -9.96
CA LEU A 30 41.80 10.35 -9.09
C LEU A 30 43.06 10.22 -9.95
N LEU A 31 44.05 11.08 -9.69
CA LEU A 31 45.34 11.06 -10.38
C LEU A 31 46.34 10.27 -9.53
N PRO A 32 46.82 9.09 -9.98
CA PRO A 32 47.82 8.35 -9.25
C PRO A 32 49.12 9.12 -9.09
N SER A 33 49.78 8.98 -7.94
CA SER A 33 51.08 9.65 -7.69
C SER A 33 52.21 9.16 -8.60
N PHE A 34 52.03 8.01 -9.25
CA PHE A 34 52.98 7.37 -10.15
C PHE A 34 52.71 7.68 -11.63
N ALA A 35 51.72 8.53 -11.92
CA ALA A 35 51.46 8.97 -13.29
C ALA A 35 52.76 9.53 -13.90
N ASP A 36 53.08 9.12 -15.12
CA ASP A 36 54.30 9.48 -15.86
C ASP A 36 55.64 8.92 -15.34
N ASP A 37 55.64 7.98 -14.36
CA ASP A 37 56.85 7.29 -13.92
C ASP A 37 57.24 6.09 -14.83
N PRO A 38 58.53 5.73 -14.96
CA PRO A 38 58.93 4.49 -15.63
C PRO A 38 58.34 3.25 -14.95
N GLY A 39 57.72 2.36 -15.74
CA GLY A 39 57.07 1.14 -15.21
C GLY A 39 55.62 1.36 -14.80
N THR A 40 54.96 2.32 -15.44
CA THR A 40 53.52 2.59 -15.33
C THR A 40 52.89 2.70 -16.71
N GLU A 41 51.59 2.47 -16.80
CA GLU A 41 50.80 2.70 -18.02
C GLU A 41 49.51 3.44 -17.67
N TYR A 42 49.09 4.31 -18.57
CA TYR A 42 47.81 5.02 -18.50
C TYR A 42 47.06 4.85 -19.82
N SER A 43 45.78 4.54 -19.75
CA SER A 43 44.87 4.47 -20.89
C SER A 43 43.53 5.12 -20.56
N ALA A 44 42.94 5.85 -21.51
CA ALA A 44 41.63 6.47 -21.35
C ALA A 44 40.77 6.29 -22.60
N TRP A 45 39.47 6.08 -22.37
CA TRP A 45 38.42 5.99 -23.38
C TRP A 45 37.38 7.05 -23.05
N ASP A 46 37.34 8.10 -23.87
CA ASP A 46 36.29 9.12 -23.85
C ASP A 46 35.23 8.81 -24.92
N ILE A 47 35.62 8.07 -25.96
CA ILE A 47 34.78 7.75 -27.12
C ILE A 47 34.92 6.26 -27.43
N PHE A 48 33.79 5.58 -27.54
CA PHE A 48 33.70 4.21 -28.04
C PHE A 48 33.18 4.19 -29.46
N TYR A 49 33.69 3.25 -30.25
CA TYR A 49 33.43 3.17 -31.68
C TYR A 49 32.68 1.91 -32.08
N VAL A 50 32.60 0.91 -31.19
CA VAL A 50 31.90 -0.35 -31.39
C VAL A 50 31.13 -0.75 -30.12
N ALA A 51 29.87 -1.16 -30.28
CA ALA A 51 28.98 -1.57 -29.18
C ALA A 51 28.66 -3.09 -29.20
N ASN A 52 29.60 -3.90 -29.69
CA ASN A 52 29.47 -5.35 -29.79
C ASN A 52 30.80 -6.02 -29.41
N SER A 53 30.95 -7.31 -29.74
CA SER A 53 32.10 -8.15 -29.36
C SER A 53 33.44 -7.77 -30.03
N SER A 54 33.55 -6.60 -30.68
CA SER A 54 34.82 -6.10 -31.21
C SER A 54 35.48 -5.14 -30.20
N PRO A 55 36.82 -5.12 -30.12
CA PRO A 55 37.54 -4.31 -29.14
C PRO A 55 37.47 -2.81 -29.45
N ASN A 56 37.25 -1.99 -28.41
CA ASN A 56 37.48 -0.56 -28.39
C ASN A 56 38.86 -0.25 -27.81
N TYR A 57 39.64 0.57 -28.51
CA TYR A 57 40.98 0.99 -28.09
C TYR A 57 40.93 2.39 -27.48
N PRO A 58 41.86 2.73 -26.58
CA PRO A 58 41.85 4.00 -25.88
C PRO A 58 42.08 5.18 -26.83
N ASP A 59 41.50 6.34 -26.51
CA ASP A 59 41.74 7.60 -27.20
C ASP A 59 43.10 8.20 -26.80
N PHE A 60 43.55 7.91 -25.58
CA PHE A 60 44.85 8.30 -25.04
C PHE A 60 45.54 7.10 -24.43
N ALA A 61 46.82 6.88 -24.77
CA ALA A 61 47.66 5.88 -24.13
C ALA A 61 49.06 6.44 -23.85
N ALA A 62 49.60 6.10 -22.68
CA ALA A 62 50.97 6.40 -22.29
C ALA A 62 51.69 5.10 -21.90
N PRO A 63 52.09 4.26 -22.89
CA PRO A 63 52.83 3.05 -22.60
C PRO A 63 54.18 3.41 -21.95
N ASN A 64 54.49 2.82 -20.80
CA ASN A 64 55.68 3.11 -19.98
C ASN A 64 55.80 4.57 -19.48
N GLY A 65 54.68 5.24 -19.19
CA GLY A 65 54.68 6.58 -18.57
C GLY A 65 55.06 7.72 -19.51
N ILE A 66 55.06 7.49 -20.83
CA ILE A 66 55.34 8.53 -21.84
C ILE A 66 54.11 8.73 -22.71
N TYR A 67 53.54 9.94 -22.69
CA TYR A 67 52.49 10.34 -23.64
C TYR A 67 53.01 10.23 -25.08
N GLU A 68 52.52 9.23 -25.81
CA GLU A 68 52.76 9.13 -27.24
C GLU A 68 51.65 9.85 -28.01
N SER A 69 52.02 10.74 -28.93
CA SER A 69 51.07 11.33 -29.89
C SER A 69 51.19 10.58 -31.22
N ALA A 70 50.06 10.10 -31.73
CA ALA A 70 49.99 9.20 -32.89
C ALA A 70 50.75 9.72 -34.12
N SER A 71 51.75 8.97 -34.57
CA SER A 71 52.34 9.17 -35.91
C SER A 71 52.85 7.88 -36.58
N VAL A 72 52.28 6.71 -36.25
CA VAL A 72 52.66 5.45 -36.90
C VAL A 72 51.53 4.93 -37.80
N LEU A 73 51.81 4.89 -39.10
CA LEU A 73 51.01 4.25 -40.15
C LEU A 73 50.99 2.72 -39.94
N GLY A 74 49.82 2.08 -39.92
CA GLY A 74 49.77 0.61 -40.06
C GLY A 74 48.52 -0.15 -39.60
N PHE A 75 47.61 0.43 -38.82
CA PHE A 75 46.47 -0.32 -38.27
C PHE A 75 45.12 0.17 -38.79
N THR A 76 44.22 -0.78 -39.06
CA THR A 76 42.89 -0.53 -39.63
C THR A 76 41.85 -0.60 -38.52
N PRO A 77 40.91 0.36 -38.43
CA PRO A 77 39.80 0.30 -37.49
C PRO A 77 39.03 -1.03 -37.57
N PRO A 78 38.46 -1.53 -36.46
CA PRO A 78 37.61 -2.71 -36.44
C PRO A 78 36.46 -2.57 -37.44
N ALA A 79 36.10 -3.69 -38.06
CA ALA A 79 34.98 -3.71 -38.99
C ALA A 79 33.68 -3.28 -38.27
N GLY A 80 33.01 -2.25 -38.80
CA GLY A 80 31.78 -1.71 -38.21
C GLY A 80 32.00 -0.59 -37.20
N SER A 81 33.22 -0.05 -37.07
CA SER A 81 33.46 1.18 -36.30
C SER A 81 32.63 2.35 -36.85
N SER A 82 32.15 3.19 -35.95
CA SER A 82 31.46 4.42 -36.30
C SER A 82 32.07 5.59 -35.52
N PRO A 83 32.65 6.61 -36.19
CA PRO A 83 32.86 6.70 -37.64
C PRO A 83 33.81 5.63 -38.17
N GLY A 84 33.80 5.39 -39.48
CA GLY A 84 34.68 4.42 -40.13
C GLY A 84 36.18 4.78 -40.09
N ASP A 85 36.51 5.99 -39.63
CA ASP A 85 37.88 6.50 -39.41
C ASP A 85 37.97 7.17 -38.01
N PRO A 86 37.98 6.37 -36.93
CA PRO A 86 37.95 6.83 -35.55
C PRO A 86 39.31 7.38 -35.06
N SER A 87 39.28 8.34 -34.14
CA SER A 87 40.47 9.00 -33.57
C SER A 87 41.25 8.19 -32.52
N ALA A 88 40.83 6.96 -32.24
CA ALA A 88 41.45 6.10 -31.23
C ALA A 88 42.93 5.74 -31.52
N PHE A 89 43.66 5.33 -30.49
CA PHE A 89 45.04 4.89 -30.56
C PHE A 89 45.14 3.36 -30.76
N TRP A 90 45.22 2.95 -32.02
CA TRP A 90 45.19 1.55 -32.44
C TRP A 90 46.56 0.85 -32.33
N HIS A 91 46.93 0.38 -31.14
CA HIS A 91 48.14 -0.42 -30.90
C HIS A 91 47.79 -1.76 -30.25
N SER A 92 48.38 -2.86 -30.73
CA SER A 92 48.05 -4.22 -30.26
C SER A 92 48.44 -4.52 -28.81
N GLU A 93 49.33 -3.71 -28.24
CA GLU A 93 49.75 -3.82 -26.84
C GLU A 93 48.89 -2.94 -25.92
N ASN A 94 47.98 -2.11 -26.45
CA ASN A 94 47.09 -1.34 -25.61
C ASN A 94 46.00 -2.23 -25.02
N PRO A 95 45.49 -1.88 -23.83
CA PRO A 95 44.28 -2.48 -23.31
C PRO A 95 43.10 -2.24 -24.26
N THR A 96 42.10 -3.13 -24.20
CA THR A 96 40.89 -3.01 -25.01
C THR A 96 39.63 -3.27 -24.20
N ILE A 97 38.53 -2.60 -24.54
CA ILE A 97 37.22 -2.80 -23.93
C ILE A 97 36.26 -3.40 -24.96
N THR A 98 35.66 -4.54 -24.62
CA THR A 98 34.69 -5.25 -25.45
C THR A 98 33.34 -5.34 -24.74
N GLN A 99 32.25 -5.05 -25.46
CA GLN A 99 30.90 -5.33 -24.99
C GLN A 99 30.51 -6.75 -25.40
N THR A 100 30.13 -7.61 -24.45
CA THR A 100 30.06 -9.06 -24.67
C THR A 100 28.67 -9.62 -24.94
N VAL A 101 27.63 -8.78 -24.92
CA VAL A 101 26.25 -9.20 -25.22
C VAL A 101 25.84 -8.67 -26.60
N PRO A 102 25.86 -9.50 -27.66
CA PRO A 102 25.66 -9.02 -29.01
C PRO A 102 24.22 -8.52 -29.26
N GLY A 103 24.10 -7.45 -30.04
CA GLY A 103 22.81 -6.99 -30.60
C GLY A 103 21.87 -6.24 -29.66
N ILE A 104 22.31 -5.93 -28.43
CA ILE A 104 21.52 -5.15 -27.47
C ILE A 104 21.95 -3.68 -27.34
N ALA A 105 23.21 -3.37 -27.68
CA ALA A 105 23.81 -2.05 -27.52
C ALA A 105 24.15 -1.38 -28.86
N PHE A 106 24.28 -0.06 -28.84
CA PHE A 106 24.72 0.77 -29.96
C PHE A 106 25.56 1.95 -29.46
N VAL A 107 26.28 2.60 -30.38
CA VAL A 107 27.06 3.81 -30.08
C VAL A 107 26.19 5.05 -30.25
N ILE A 108 26.02 5.84 -29.19
CA ILE A 108 25.30 7.12 -29.24
C ILE A 108 26.20 8.19 -29.86
N ALA A 109 25.64 8.98 -30.79
CA ALA A 109 26.26 10.17 -31.38
C ALA A 109 27.77 9.97 -31.64
N PRO A 110 28.16 9.01 -32.50
CA PRO A 110 29.53 8.50 -32.64
C PRO A 110 30.59 9.55 -33.05
N THR A 111 30.18 10.74 -33.47
CA THR A 111 31.07 11.85 -33.81
C THR A 111 31.08 12.96 -32.77
N ILE A 112 30.40 12.77 -31.62
CA ILE A 112 30.23 13.77 -30.57
C ILE A 112 30.52 13.14 -29.20
N THR A 113 29.80 12.08 -28.83
CA THR A 113 29.93 11.44 -27.49
C THR A 113 30.53 10.04 -27.60
N GLY A 114 30.03 9.19 -28.49
CA GLY A 114 30.59 7.84 -28.67
C GLY A 114 30.27 6.85 -27.55
N ASN A 115 29.23 7.08 -26.77
CA ASN A 115 28.91 6.23 -25.62
C ASN A 115 28.34 4.88 -26.04
N ILE A 116 28.65 3.80 -25.30
CA ILE A 116 27.97 2.51 -25.48
C ILE A 116 26.68 2.50 -24.66
N TYR A 117 25.55 2.34 -25.33
CA TYR A 117 24.23 2.36 -24.69
C TYR A 117 23.32 1.23 -25.13
N SER A 118 22.50 0.71 -24.21
CA SER A 118 21.54 -0.37 -24.48
C SER A 118 20.17 -0.05 -23.88
N PHE A 119 19.09 -0.26 -24.65
CA PHE A 119 17.71 -0.26 -24.12
C PHE A 119 17.13 -1.67 -23.95
N ARG A 120 17.81 -2.70 -24.46
CA ARG A 120 17.22 -4.03 -24.67
C ARG A 120 17.57 -5.05 -23.59
N GLY A 121 18.49 -4.69 -22.69
CA GLY A 121 18.95 -5.54 -21.60
C GLY A 121 20.24 -5.00 -20.97
N PRO A 122 20.67 -5.59 -19.84
CA PRO A 122 21.93 -5.25 -19.20
C PRO A 122 23.11 -5.56 -20.13
N THR A 123 24.07 -4.64 -20.18
CA THR A 123 25.31 -4.79 -20.95
C THR A 123 26.41 -5.34 -20.06
N SER A 124 27.22 -6.26 -20.60
CA SER A 124 28.43 -6.75 -19.95
C SER A 124 29.65 -6.32 -20.73
N PHE A 125 30.73 -6.03 -20.02
CA PHE A 125 31.97 -5.52 -20.57
C PHE A 125 33.16 -6.33 -20.04
N VAL A 126 34.18 -6.41 -20.87
CA VAL A 126 35.48 -6.97 -20.53
C VAL A 126 36.54 -5.98 -20.98
N LEU A 127 37.36 -5.51 -20.04
CA LEU A 127 38.62 -4.82 -20.31
C LEU A 127 39.72 -5.86 -20.25
N GLU A 128 40.50 -6.03 -21.31
CA GLU A 128 41.68 -6.90 -21.35
C GLU A 128 42.95 -6.05 -21.39
N ASP A 129 43.95 -6.39 -20.59
CA ASP A 129 45.23 -5.69 -20.53
C ASP A 129 46.41 -6.65 -20.39
N THR A 130 47.56 -6.26 -20.92
CA THR A 130 48.83 -6.99 -20.78
C THR A 130 49.99 -6.02 -20.69
N THR A 131 50.64 -5.99 -19.54
CA THR A 131 51.67 -5.01 -19.19
C THR A 131 53.09 -5.55 -19.43
N PRO A 132 54.08 -4.70 -19.76
CA PRO A 132 55.47 -5.10 -19.94
C PRO A 132 56.20 -5.38 -18.61
N PHE A 133 55.54 -5.15 -17.48
CA PHE A 133 56.05 -5.38 -16.13
C PHE A 133 55.05 -6.23 -15.32
N GLN A 134 55.50 -6.79 -14.19
CA GLN A 134 54.60 -7.39 -13.21
C GLN A 134 53.81 -6.28 -12.51
N VAL A 135 52.49 -6.37 -12.54
CA VAL A 135 51.60 -5.35 -12.01
C VAL A 135 51.57 -5.42 -10.48
N GLY A 136 51.76 -4.28 -9.84
CA GLY A 136 51.57 -4.07 -8.41
C GLY A 136 50.25 -3.35 -8.12
N THR A 137 49.92 -2.30 -8.88
CA THR A 137 48.65 -1.54 -8.76
C THR A 137 47.85 -1.62 -10.05
N VAL A 138 46.55 -1.85 -9.94
CA VAL A 138 45.56 -1.54 -10.99
C VAL A 138 44.56 -0.57 -10.41
N VAL A 139 44.36 0.58 -11.07
CA VAL A 139 43.28 1.53 -10.78
C VAL A 139 42.38 1.61 -12.01
N PHE A 140 41.10 1.32 -11.80
CA PHE A 140 40.07 1.32 -12.83
C PHE A 140 39.00 2.34 -12.47
N GLN A 141 38.80 3.33 -13.33
CA GLN A 141 37.81 4.37 -13.10
C GLN A 141 36.88 4.46 -14.29
N PHE A 142 35.60 4.74 -14.05
CA PHE A 142 34.63 4.81 -15.13
C PHE A 142 33.42 5.67 -14.76
N GLN A 143 32.77 6.19 -15.81
CA GLN A 143 31.53 6.94 -15.73
C GLN A 143 30.43 6.20 -16.47
N THR A 144 29.27 6.13 -15.83
CA THR A 144 28.02 5.71 -16.44
C THR A 144 26.94 6.78 -16.30
N ALA A 145 25.91 6.67 -17.12
CA ALA A 145 24.65 7.40 -16.94
C ALA A 145 23.47 6.45 -17.15
N GLY A 146 22.37 6.67 -16.42
CA GLY A 146 21.16 5.86 -16.52
C GLY A 146 21.08 4.84 -15.38
N ASN A 147 20.89 3.57 -15.71
CA ASN A 147 21.00 2.50 -14.71
C ASN A 147 22.46 2.31 -14.28
N LEU A 148 22.65 1.86 -13.03
CA LEU A 148 23.96 1.67 -12.43
C LEU A 148 24.65 0.38 -12.91
N VAL A 149 25.92 0.23 -12.54
CA VAL A 149 26.65 -1.04 -12.64
C VAL A 149 26.24 -1.93 -11.46
N ASP A 150 26.01 -3.22 -11.71
CA ASP A 150 25.97 -4.21 -10.62
C ASP A 150 27.37 -4.31 -10.04
N PHE A 151 27.60 -3.63 -8.92
CA PHE A 151 28.93 -3.52 -8.32
C PHE A 151 29.50 -4.89 -7.91
N SER A 152 28.62 -5.84 -7.56
CA SER A 152 29.02 -7.22 -7.24
C SER A 152 29.55 -7.98 -8.46
N SER A 153 29.26 -7.51 -9.68
CA SER A 153 29.77 -8.10 -10.92
C SER A 153 31.21 -7.67 -11.26
N ILE A 154 31.73 -6.60 -10.63
CA ILE A 154 33.05 -6.07 -10.94
C ILE A 154 34.11 -7.02 -10.40
N LYS A 155 34.93 -7.59 -11.27
CA LYS A 155 35.99 -8.54 -10.91
C LYS A 155 37.23 -8.35 -11.77
N LEU A 156 38.40 -8.53 -11.17
CA LEU A 156 39.65 -8.74 -11.91
C LEU A 156 39.95 -10.24 -11.99
N ALA A 157 40.18 -10.75 -13.19
CA ALA A 157 40.54 -12.13 -13.42
C ALA A 157 41.89 -12.26 -14.14
N TYR A 158 42.72 -13.21 -13.71
CA TYR A 158 44.00 -13.52 -14.35
C TYR A 158 44.28 -15.02 -14.31
N ASP A 159 45.18 -15.49 -15.19
CA ASP A 159 45.64 -16.88 -15.21
C ASP A 159 46.88 -17.04 -14.33
N ASP A 160 46.81 -17.93 -13.35
CA ASP A 160 47.95 -18.38 -12.54
C ASP A 160 48.32 -19.82 -12.94
N GLY A 161 49.13 -19.95 -13.98
CA GLY A 161 49.65 -21.25 -14.42
C GLY A 161 48.57 -22.22 -14.91
N GLY A 162 47.53 -21.73 -15.60
CA GLY A 162 46.39 -22.50 -16.09
C GLY A 162 45.20 -22.54 -15.13
N VAL A 163 45.26 -21.86 -13.99
CA VAL A 163 44.16 -21.70 -13.04
C VAL A 163 43.68 -20.26 -13.06
N GLU A 164 42.41 -20.05 -13.37
CA GLU A 164 41.81 -18.72 -13.30
C GLU A 164 41.62 -18.29 -11.84
N VAL A 165 42.19 -17.14 -11.50
CA VAL A 165 42.00 -16.46 -10.22
C VAL A 165 41.09 -15.26 -10.45
N ILE A 166 40.08 -15.11 -9.60
CA ILE A 166 39.10 -14.01 -9.65
C ILE A 166 39.19 -13.23 -8.34
N LEU A 167 39.34 -11.92 -8.43
CA LEU A 167 39.50 -10.99 -7.31
C LEU A 167 38.41 -9.92 -7.32
N ASP A 168 37.86 -9.67 -6.15
CA ASP A 168 37.12 -8.43 -5.84
C ASP A 168 38.09 -7.24 -5.80
N PRO A 169 37.60 -6.01 -6.08
CA PRO A 169 38.38 -4.81 -5.81
C PRO A 169 38.76 -4.75 -4.32
N ASP A 170 40.01 -4.39 -4.04
CA ASP A 170 40.47 -4.17 -2.67
C ASP A 170 39.90 -2.85 -2.10
N GLU A 171 39.79 -1.83 -2.95
CA GLU A 171 39.25 -0.51 -2.58
C GLU A 171 38.31 0.03 -3.67
N TYR A 172 37.30 0.80 -3.25
CA TYR A 172 36.41 1.49 -4.18
C TYR A 172 35.83 2.79 -3.62
N ILE A 173 35.55 3.74 -4.52
CA ILE A 173 34.70 4.91 -4.26
C ILE A 173 33.64 4.97 -5.36
N ARG A 174 32.43 5.35 -4.95
CA ARG A 174 31.31 5.67 -5.84
C ARG A 174 30.95 7.13 -5.62
N GLU A 175 30.57 7.81 -6.68
CA GLU A 175 29.95 9.13 -6.60
C GLU A 175 28.79 9.20 -7.57
N TYR A 176 27.78 9.94 -7.17
CA TYR A 176 26.55 10.09 -7.94
C TYR A 176 26.34 11.56 -8.31
N GLU A 177 25.75 11.76 -9.48
CA GLU A 177 25.21 13.05 -9.91
C GLU A 177 23.68 12.95 -9.92
N SER A 178 23.01 14.01 -9.45
CA SER A 178 21.55 14.07 -9.45
C SER A 178 20.98 13.86 -10.85
N ASP A 179 19.77 13.28 -10.94
CA ASP A 179 19.08 12.86 -12.17
C ASP A 179 19.55 13.56 -13.45
N THR A 180 20.28 12.81 -14.28
CA THR A 180 20.84 13.32 -15.55
C THR A 180 19.80 13.33 -16.68
N SER A 181 18.58 12.82 -16.42
CA SER A 181 17.47 12.85 -17.38
C SER A 181 16.11 12.77 -16.69
N GLY A 182 15.07 13.28 -17.36
CA GLY A 182 13.67 13.19 -16.91
C GLY A 182 13.07 11.77 -16.88
N PHE A 183 13.91 10.73 -17.02
CA PHE A 183 13.53 9.31 -16.98
C PHE A 183 14.10 8.56 -15.76
N GLY A 184 14.70 9.27 -14.79
CA GLY A 184 14.98 8.72 -13.45
C GLY A 184 16.29 7.95 -13.26
N GLY A 185 17.29 8.18 -14.12
CA GLY A 185 18.64 7.60 -14.00
C GLY A 185 19.69 8.60 -13.50
N SER A 186 20.70 8.09 -12.80
CA SER A 186 21.76 8.90 -12.20
C SER A 186 23.03 8.87 -13.06
N GLY A 187 23.79 9.96 -13.04
CA GLY A 187 25.19 9.90 -13.41
C GLY A 187 25.94 9.18 -12.30
N ASN A 188 26.90 8.33 -12.63
CA ASN A 188 27.72 7.65 -11.63
C ASN A 188 29.17 7.56 -12.09
N ARG A 189 30.09 8.03 -11.25
CA ARG A 189 31.54 7.87 -11.41
C ARG A 189 32.06 6.94 -10.33
N ASN A 190 32.98 6.08 -10.69
CA ASN A 190 33.56 5.11 -9.77
C ASN A 190 35.07 5.06 -9.96
N ALA A 191 35.77 4.77 -8.87
CA ALA A 191 37.19 4.44 -8.88
C ALA A 191 37.40 3.18 -8.05
N LEU A 192 38.11 2.20 -8.60
CA LEU A 192 38.38 0.91 -7.98
C LEU A 192 39.86 0.60 -8.05
N GLN A 193 40.38 -0.09 -7.05
CA GLN A 193 41.79 -0.44 -6.98
C GLN A 193 42.01 -1.90 -6.56
N TRP A 194 43.05 -2.52 -7.15
CA TRP A 194 43.54 -3.85 -6.76
C TRP A 194 45.03 -3.80 -6.37
N ASP A 195 45.39 -4.56 -5.34
CA ASP A 195 46.76 -4.89 -4.92
C ASP A 195 47.20 -6.25 -5.49
N LEU A 196 48.07 -6.19 -6.49
CA LEU A 196 48.59 -7.38 -7.18
C LEU A 196 50.02 -7.74 -6.74
N ARG A 197 50.56 -7.12 -5.69
CA ARG A 197 51.93 -7.40 -5.22
C ARG A 197 52.16 -8.87 -4.96
N GLY A 198 53.28 -9.37 -5.48
CA GLY A 198 53.71 -10.75 -5.26
C GLY A 198 52.85 -11.81 -5.96
N ARG A 199 51.83 -11.42 -6.72
CA ARG A 199 50.99 -12.34 -7.50
C ARG A 199 51.56 -12.69 -8.88
N GLY A 200 52.55 -11.93 -9.35
CA GLY A 200 53.22 -12.20 -10.64
C GLY A 200 52.36 -11.92 -11.88
N VAL A 201 51.32 -11.10 -11.75
CA VAL A 201 50.37 -10.79 -12.83
C VAL A 201 51.00 -9.85 -13.84
N SER A 202 50.85 -10.15 -15.13
CA SER A 202 51.20 -9.25 -16.25
C SER A 202 50.17 -9.27 -17.38
N SER A 203 49.14 -10.11 -17.25
CA SER A 203 47.99 -10.17 -18.16
C SER A 203 46.75 -10.49 -17.33
N TYR A 204 45.70 -9.71 -17.52
CA TYR A 204 44.47 -9.81 -16.75
C TYR A 204 43.30 -9.23 -17.53
N ARG A 205 42.09 -9.48 -17.02
CA ARG A 205 40.89 -8.81 -17.48
C ARG A 205 40.06 -8.27 -16.33
N ILE A 206 39.37 -7.16 -16.54
CA ILE A 206 38.36 -6.63 -15.64
C ILE A 206 37.00 -6.86 -16.30
N VAL A 207 36.07 -7.47 -15.58
CA VAL A 207 34.70 -7.73 -16.04
C VAL A 207 33.72 -6.93 -15.20
N TRP A 208 32.69 -6.37 -15.84
CA TRP A 208 31.58 -5.70 -15.15
C TRP A 208 30.30 -5.75 -15.98
N THR A 209 29.15 -5.66 -15.31
CA THR A 209 27.82 -5.75 -15.92
C THR A 209 26.89 -4.68 -15.38
N ALA A 210 26.05 -4.11 -16.25
CA ALA A 210 24.98 -3.20 -15.86
C ALA A 210 23.95 -3.91 -14.97
N SER A 211 23.42 -3.24 -13.95
CA SER A 211 22.35 -3.79 -13.10
C SER A 211 21.02 -3.96 -13.85
N GLY A 212 20.86 -3.25 -14.97
CA GLY A 212 19.69 -3.36 -15.84
C GLY A 212 19.92 -2.78 -17.23
N SER A 213 18.86 -2.74 -18.05
CA SER A 213 18.88 -2.02 -19.33
C SER A 213 19.04 -0.51 -19.14
N SER A 214 19.25 0.26 -20.19
CA SER A 214 19.32 1.73 -20.15
C SER A 214 20.52 2.30 -19.38
N MET A 215 21.62 1.55 -19.28
CA MET A 215 22.93 2.07 -18.86
C MET A 215 23.72 2.54 -20.07
N SER A 216 24.33 3.73 -19.96
CA SER A 216 25.28 4.30 -20.91
C SER A 216 26.67 4.34 -20.31
N LEU A 217 27.63 3.61 -20.89
CA LEU A 217 29.05 3.75 -20.56
C LEU A 217 29.60 5.00 -21.26
N GLN A 218 30.09 5.95 -20.47
CA GLN A 218 30.50 7.29 -20.93
C GLN A 218 32.01 7.39 -21.09
N GLU A 219 32.75 6.99 -20.04
CA GLU A 219 34.18 7.25 -19.93
C GLU A 219 34.82 6.13 -19.12
N VAL A 220 36.05 5.75 -19.45
CA VAL A 220 36.86 4.79 -18.69
C VAL A 220 38.31 5.25 -18.65
N THR A 221 38.96 5.10 -17.50
CA THR A 221 40.42 5.20 -17.38
C THR A 221 40.99 3.95 -16.71
N LEU A 222 42.22 3.62 -17.08
CA LEU A 222 43.01 2.54 -16.51
C LEU A 222 44.42 3.05 -16.25
N ASP A 223 44.83 2.97 -14.99
CA ASP A 223 46.19 3.25 -14.55
C ASP A 223 46.80 1.99 -13.93
N THR A 224 48.00 1.61 -14.39
CA THR A 224 48.73 0.46 -13.86
C THR A 224 50.15 0.84 -13.47
N SER A 225 50.71 0.18 -12.47
CA SER A 225 52.11 0.36 -12.11
C SER A 225 52.75 -0.92 -11.57
N ALA A 226 54.06 -1.03 -11.74
CA ALA A 226 54.83 -2.17 -11.23
C ALA A 226 54.93 -2.20 -9.69
N GLY A 227 54.90 -1.03 -9.05
CA GLY A 227 54.82 -0.89 -7.60
C GLY A 227 53.38 -0.86 -7.11
N TYR A 228 53.18 -1.05 -5.80
CA TYR A 228 51.89 -0.70 -5.19
C TYR A 228 51.92 0.73 -4.68
N ALA A 229 50.91 1.52 -5.02
CA ALA A 229 50.63 2.79 -4.40
C ALA A 229 49.13 2.89 -4.07
N VAL A 230 48.81 3.47 -2.92
CA VAL A 230 47.43 3.78 -2.56
C VAL A 230 46.98 4.98 -3.40
N VAL A 231 45.93 4.79 -4.20
CA VAL A 231 45.31 5.84 -5.03
C VAL A 231 43.88 6.05 -4.58
N VAL A 232 43.11 4.97 -4.47
CA VAL A 232 41.77 4.98 -3.89
C VAL A 232 41.91 4.98 -2.35
N PRO A 233 41.25 5.90 -1.62
CA PRO A 233 41.21 5.91 -0.16
C PRO A 233 40.85 4.55 0.44
N GLU A 234 41.67 4.12 1.40
CA GLU A 234 41.54 2.78 1.98
C GLU A 234 40.30 2.67 2.88
N ALA A 235 39.51 1.62 2.67
CA ALA A 235 38.40 1.25 3.51
C ALA A 235 38.86 0.75 4.88
N ARG A 236 37.93 0.78 5.84
CA ARG A 236 38.13 0.20 7.18
C ARG A 236 36.94 -0.63 7.62
N THR A 237 37.25 -1.69 8.34
CA THR A 237 36.26 -2.65 8.82
C THR A 237 36.09 -2.53 10.33
N TRP A 238 34.89 -2.18 10.76
CA TRP A 238 34.50 -2.09 12.16
C TRP A 238 34.00 -3.44 12.68
N GLU A 239 34.65 -3.96 13.72
CA GLU A 239 34.31 -5.22 14.39
C GLU A 239 33.89 -5.01 15.87
N GLY A 240 34.00 -3.78 16.38
CA GLY A 240 33.69 -3.44 17.76
C GLY A 240 32.22 -3.71 18.14
N THR A 241 31.99 -4.17 19.37
CA THR A 241 30.66 -4.50 19.93
C THR A 241 30.42 -3.83 21.29
N GLY A 242 29.17 -3.74 21.73
CA GLY A 242 28.83 -3.17 23.03
C GLY A 242 29.03 -1.65 23.06
N THR A 243 29.78 -1.12 24.03
CA THR A 243 30.17 0.30 24.03
C THR A 243 31.60 0.43 23.53
N ALA A 244 31.78 1.21 22.47
CA ALA A 244 33.06 1.35 21.77
C ALA A 244 33.30 2.80 21.37
N SER A 245 34.53 3.12 20.97
CA SER A 245 34.93 4.47 20.53
C SER A 245 35.56 4.39 19.15
N TRP A 246 35.18 5.33 18.28
CA TRP A 246 35.68 5.43 16.90
C TRP A 246 37.21 5.49 16.84
N GLU A 247 37.85 6.17 17.80
CA GLU A 247 39.30 6.40 17.81
C GLU A 247 40.12 5.19 18.29
N GLN A 248 39.47 4.18 18.88
CA GLN A 248 40.16 3.04 19.46
C GLN A 248 40.50 1.99 18.37
N SER A 249 41.80 1.86 18.08
CA SER A 249 42.33 0.93 17.07
C SER A 249 41.88 -0.52 17.19
N ALA A 250 41.63 -1.01 18.40
CA ALA A 250 41.20 -2.38 18.65
C ALA A 250 39.79 -2.71 18.11
N ASN A 251 39.00 -1.70 17.70
CA ASN A 251 37.68 -1.90 17.11
C ASN A 251 37.72 -2.04 15.58
N TRP A 252 38.90 -1.83 14.97
CA TRP A 252 39.11 -1.83 13.53
C TRP A 252 39.96 -3.03 13.13
N ALA A 253 39.55 -3.78 12.11
CA ALA A 253 40.29 -4.96 11.64
C ALA A 253 41.71 -4.60 11.17
N GLU A 254 41.87 -3.39 10.61
CA GLU A 254 43.14 -2.85 10.12
C GLU A 254 43.97 -2.18 11.23
N GLY A 255 43.47 -2.15 12.47
CA GLY A 255 44.16 -1.55 13.61
C GLY A 255 44.24 -0.02 13.59
N SER A 256 43.43 0.65 12.77
CA SER A 256 43.33 2.11 12.70
C SER A 256 41.97 2.55 12.13
N PRO A 257 41.46 3.74 12.50
CA PRO A 257 40.23 4.30 11.92
C PRO A 257 40.40 4.68 10.44
N SER A 258 39.28 4.98 9.78
CA SER A 258 39.24 5.32 8.36
C SER A 258 40.08 6.55 8.03
N GLN A 259 40.71 6.51 6.86
CA GLN A 259 41.24 7.71 6.23
C GLN A 259 40.07 8.54 5.68
N ASP A 260 40.27 9.85 5.52
CA ASP A 260 39.25 10.71 4.91
C ASP A 260 38.80 10.11 3.56
N PHE A 261 37.48 9.94 3.41
CA PHE A 261 36.83 9.38 2.23
C PHE A 261 37.02 7.88 1.95
N GLY A 262 37.71 7.15 2.82
CA GLY A 262 37.66 5.68 2.81
C GLY A 262 36.28 5.18 3.24
N ASN A 263 35.82 4.06 2.66
CA ASN A 263 34.55 3.46 3.09
C ASN A 263 34.69 2.85 4.49
N VAL A 264 33.60 2.87 5.26
CA VAL A 264 33.54 2.24 6.58
C VAL A 264 32.54 1.11 6.53
N ARG A 265 32.99 -0.12 6.76
CA ARG A 265 32.15 -1.32 6.77
C ARG A 265 31.93 -1.82 8.19
N PHE A 266 30.68 -1.90 8.62
CA PHE A 266 30.29 -2.45 9.92
C PHE A 266 29.91 -3.91 9.76
N VAL A 267 30.68 -4.81 10.40
CA VAL A 267 30.49 -6.27 10.38
C VAL A 267 30.39 -6.86 11.80
N ASN A 268 30.10 -6.01 12.78
CA ASN A 268 30.04 -6.39 14.20
C ASN A 268 29.04 -7.54 14.43
N GLY A 269 29.46 -8.55 15.20
CA GLY A 269 28.65 -9.74 15.49
C GLY A 269 27.63 -9.59 16.62
N ALA A 270 27.52 -8.39 17.21
CA ALA A 270 26.57 -8.02 18.25
C ALA A 270 26.37 -6.51 18.23
N ASP A 271 25.27 -6.03 18.84
CA ASP A 271 24.91 -4.61 18.84
C ASP A 271 26.05 -3.72 19.37
N VAL A 272 26.15 -2.51 18.82
CA VAL A 272 27.20 -1.56 19.19
C VAL A 272 26.68 -0.13 19.30
N ASN A 273 27.14 0.57 20.33
CA ASN A 273 27.05 2.02 20.46
C ASN A 273 28.47 2.63 20.39
N ILE A 274 28.69 3.43 19.36
CA ILE A 274 29.99 3.98 18.94
C ILE A 274 30.06 5.45 19.32
N ALA A 275 30.89 5.77 20.32
CA ALA A 275 31.21 7.15 20.66
C ALA A 275 32.15 7.75 19.60
N MET A 276 31.68 8.79 18.90
CA MET A 276 32.44 9.52 17.87
C MET A 276 32.57 11.00 18.29
N PRO A 277 33.66 11.38 19.01
CA PRO A 277 33.76 12.68 19.66
C PRO A 277 34.17 13.83 18.72
N SER A 278 34.62 13.51 17.51
CA SER A 278 35.19 14.44 16.54
C SER A 278 34.56 14.22 15.16
N THR A 279 34.66 15.21 14.29
CA THR A 279 34.20 15.08 12.90
C THR A 279 34.95 13.95 12.20
N GLN A 280 34.21 13.09 11.51
CA GLN A 280 34.77 12.00 10.70
C GLN A 280 34.31 12.17 9.26
N THR A 281 35.22 11.98 8.31
CA THR A 281 34.93 12.01 6.87
C THR A 281 35.08 10.60 6.32
N VAL A 282 34.01 10.09 5.71
CA VAL A 282 33.98 8.74 5.14
C VAL A 282 33.52 8.80 3.69
N GLY A 283 33.87 7.78 2.90
CA GLY A 283 33.35 7.62 1.54
C GLY A 283 31.88 7.22 1.61
N GLU A 284 31.67 5.97 1.98
CA GLU A 284 30.37 5.33 2.20
C GLU A 284 30.32 4.68 3.60
N CYS A 285 29.15 4.70 4.24
CA CYS A 285 28.88 3.84 5.39
C CYS A 285 28.18 2.56 4.93
N VAL A 286 28.81 1.41 5.13
CA VAL A 286 28.29 0.10 4.71
C VAL A 286 27.91 -0.71 5.95
N PHE A 287 26.62 -0.92 6.19
CA PHE A 287 26.12 -1.77 7.27
C PHE A 287 25.87 -3.19 6.76
N ASP A 288 26.82 -4.07 7.03
CA ASP A 288 26.84 -5.48 6.63
C ASP A 288 26.77 -6.38 7.87
N THR A 289 25.73 -6.15 8.66
CA THR A 289 25.47 -6.86 9.92
C THR A 289 23.98 -6.90 10.21
N ALA A 290 23.51 -7.96 10.87
CA ALA A 290 22.14 -8.05 11.36
C ALA A 290 21.93 -7.34 12.72
N SER A 291 23.01 -6.90 13.36
CA SER A 291 23.00 -6.25 14.67
C SER A 291 22.75 -4.75 14.57
N ASP A 292 22.26 -4.16 15.66
CA ASP A 292 22.03 -2.73 15.73
C ASP A 292 23.37 -1.98 15.80
N VAL A 293 23.46 -0.84 15.10
CA VAL A 293 24.63 0.04 15.14
C VAL A 293 24.16 1.45 15.45
N THR A 294 24.60 2.00 16.58
CA THR A 294 24.38 3.40 16.92
C THR A 294 25.70 4.14 16.83
N ILE A 295 25.78 5.15 15.95
CA ILE A 295 26.88 6.11 15.91
C ILE A 295 26.43 7.33 16.73
N ALA A 296 26.86 7.35 17.99
CA ALA A 296 26.69 8.48 18.90
C ALA A 296 27.75 9.55 18.60
N ASN A 297 27.56 10.29 17.50
CA ASN A 297 28.46 11.36 17.09
C ASN A 297 28.13 12.68 17.80
N ALA A 298 29.10 13.19 18.56
CA ALA A 298 29.00 14.48 19.25
C ALA A 298 29.37 15.69 18.36
N ALA A 299 29.82 15.41 17.13
CA ALA A 299 30.22 16.40 16.14
C ALA A 299 29.43 16.17 14.84
N LYS A 300 30.12 15.79 13.75
CA LYS A 300 29.53 15.63 12.43
C LYS A 300 30.10 14.41 11.71
N LEU A 301 29.24 13.59 11.11
CA LEU A 301 29.64 12.53 10.19
C LEU A 301 29.48 13.06 8.76
N VAL A 302 30.58 13.19 8.03
CA VAL A 302 30.61 13.67 6.65
C VAL A 302 30.72 12.47 5.73
N SER A 303 29.77 12.31 4.82
CA SER A 303 29.73 11.21 3.85
C SER A 303 29.78 11.73 2.42
N ASN A 304 30.56 11.04 1.58
CA ASN A 304 30.62 11.35 0.16
C ASN A 304 29.37 10.82 -0.57
N THR A 305 29.14 9.50 -0.51
CA THR A 305 28.20 8.81 -1.41
C THR A 305 26.98 8.19 -0.74
N GLY A 306 26.89 8.24 0.60
CA GLY A 306 25.72 7.81 1.35
C GLY A 306 25.93 6.62 2.26
N ILE A 307 24.85 5.87 2.43
CA ILE A 307 24.75 4.71 3.31
C ILE A 307 24.24 3.54 2.47
N PHE A 308 24.87 2.40 2.68
CA PHE A 308 24.49 1.12 2.09
C PHE A 308 24.08 0.13 3.19
N THR A 309 23.00 -0.62 2.97
CA THR A 309 22.68 -1.83 3.74
C THR A 309 22.45 -3.00 2.78
N ALA A 310 22.88 -4.20 3.17
CA ALA A 310 22.65 -5.39 2.38
C ALA A 310 21.20 -5.88 2.49
N SER A 311 20.70 -6.65 1.52
CA SER A 311 19.32 -7.17 1.55
C SER A 311 19.03 -8.12 2.72
N GLY A 312 20.07 -8.71 3.31
CA GLY A 312 19.98 -9.56 4.51
C GLY A 312 20.04 -8.79 5.82
N SER A 313 20.27 -7.47 5.77
CA SER A 313 20.32 -6.61 6.95
C SER A 313 18.96 -6.55 7.64
N THR A 314 18.95 -6.65 8.97
CA THR A 314 17.72 -6.61 9.79
C THR A 314 17.83 -5.67 10.99
N GLY A 315 19.00 -5.09 11.24
CA GLY A 315 19.22 -4.22 12.39
C GLY A 315 18.67 -2.81 12.17
N THR A 316 18.68 -2.03 13.24
CA THR A 316 18.50 -0.58 13.22
C THR A 316 19.86 0.11 13.27
N TYR A 317 20.15 0.94 12.28
CA TYR A 317 21.39 1.69 12.13
C TYR A 317 21.14 3.18 12.35
N THR A 318 21.51 3.68 13.52
CA THR A 318 21.20 5.03 13.98
C THR A 318 22.43 5.93 13.93
N ILE A 319 22.27 7.13 13.36
CA ILE A 319 23.25 8.22 13.46
C ILE A 319 22.61 9.35 14.28
N GLU A 320 23.11 9.59 15.49
CA GLU A 320 22.45 10.46 16.49
C GLU A 320 22.63 11.96 16.23
N GLY A 321 23.77 12.37 15.69
CA GLY A 321 24.21 13.75 15.46
C GLY A 321 24.29 14.12 13.97
N GLU A 322 24.90 15.26 13.67
CA GLU A 322 24.84 15.85 12.32
C GLU A 322 25.42 14.93 11.24
N PHE A 323 24.74 14.88 10.09
CA PHE A 323 25.18 14.19 8.88
C PHE A 323 25.36 15.21 7.75
N GLU A 324 26.54 15.29 7.14
CA GLU A 324 26.79 16.19 6.01
C GLU A 324 27.06 15.40 4.73
N MET A 325 26.29 15.73 3.69
CA MET A 325 26.41 15.21 2.34
C MET A 325 27.36 16.10 1.54
N CYS A 326 28.51 15.53 1.20
CA CYS A 326 29.53 16.20 0.40
C CYS A 326 29.21 16.23 -1.10
N ALA A 327 28.55 15.17 -1.59
CA ALA A 327 28.03 15.05 -2.96
C ALA A 327 26.55 14.63 -2.93
N TYR A 328 25.97 14.34 -4.11
CA TYR A 328 24.64 13.74 -4.16
C TYR A 328 24.67 12.33 -3.55
N ASN A 329 23.85 12.09 -2.53
CA ASN A 329 23.84 10.83 -1.81
C ASN A 329 22.71 9.93 -2.34
N LEU A 330 23.10 8.73 -2.76
CA LEU A 330 22.19 7.64 -3.06
C LEU A 330 22.24 6.66 -1.89
N PHE A 331 21.17 6.64 -1.09
CA PHE A 331 21.02 5.76 0.05
C PHE A 331 20.44 4.41 -0.42
N GLU A 332 21.33 3.43 -0.61
CA GLU A 332 21.01 2.04 -1.00
C GLU A 332 20.70 1.22 0.25
N ILE A 333 19.47 1.31 0.75
CA ILE A 333 19.06 0.59 1.96
C ILE A 333 18.24 -0.63 1.54
N GLU A 334 18.90 -1.74 1.24
CA GLU A 334 18.25 -2.96 0.76
C GLU A 334 17.51 -3.73 1.87
N GLY A 335 17.95 -3.58 3.14
CA GLY A 335 17.37 -4.23 4.30
C GLY A 335 17.56 -3.44 5.59
N GLY A 336 16.83 -3.80 6.64
CA GLY A 336 16.88 -3.14 7.95
C GLY A 336 16.30 -1.73 7.95
N GLU A 337 16.61 -0.97 9.00
CA GLU A 337 16.18 0.42 9.18
C GLU A 337 17.38 1.33 9.42
N VAL A 338 17.51 2.41 8.64
CA VAL A 338 18.47 3.49 8.89
C VAL A 338 17.72 4.68 9.50
N VAL A 339 18.18 5.15 10.65
CA VAL A 339 17.60 6.30 11.35
C VAL A 339 18.63 7.43 11.44
N LEU A 340 18.34 8.54 10.77
CA LEU A 340 19.09 9.78 10.92
C LEU A 340 18.35 10.66 11.93
N GLU A 341 18.80 10.62 13.18
CA GLU A 341 18.27 11.43 14.27
C GLU A 341 18.75 12.88 14.15
N GLY A 342 20.00 13.09 13.76
CA GLY A 342 20.60 14.41 13.59
C GLY A 342 20.31 15.03 12.23
N ALA A 343 20.51 16.35 12.14
CA ALA A 343 20.22 17.14 10.95
C ALA A 343 21.14 16.75 9.78
N ILE A 344 20.54 16.63 8.59
CA ILE A 344 21.23 16.46 7.32
C ILE A 344 21.51 17.83 6.70
N SER A 345 22.73 18.02 6.23
CA SER A 345 23.17 19.22 5.52
C SER A 345 23.91 18.87 4.24
N GLY A 346 24.04 19.82 3.31
CA GLY A 346 24.79 19.63 2.06
C GLY A 346 24.30 20.51 0.90
N GLY A 347 25.08 20.58 -0.18
CA GLY A 347 24.67 21.28 -1.41
C GLY A 347 23.59 20.52 -2.18
N SER A 348 23.69 19.19 -2.19
CA SER A 348 22.92 18.32 -3.08
C SER A 348 21.65 17.76 -2.44
N GLY A 349 20.75 17.25 -3.28
CA GLY A 349 19.62 16.42 -2.87
C GLY A 349 20.02 14.99 -2.48
N LEU A 350 19.01 14.17 -2.18
CA LEU A 350 19.18 12.76 -1.84
C LEU A 350 18.16 11.87 -2.54
N ARG A 351 18.51 10.59 -2.68
CA ARG A 351 17.59 9.54 -3.13
C ARG A 351 17.73 8.31 -2.27
N LYS A 352 16.61 7.67 -1.98
CA LYS A 352 16.51 6.40 -1.27
C LYS A 352 16.10 5.30 -2.22
N GLU A 353 16.83 4.19 -2.21
CA GLU A 353 16.47 2.95 -2.89
C GLU A 353 16.70 1.72 -2.01
N GLY A 354 16.39 0.54 -2.53
CA GLY A 354 16.34 -0.71 -1.78
C GLY A 354 15.06 -0.86 -0.92
N GLU A 355 14.75 -2.08 -0.51
CA GLU A 355 13.49 -2.44 0.16
C GLU A 355 13.43 -2.07 1.65
N GLY A 356 14.56 -1.69 2.26
CA GLY A 356 14.64 -1.27 3.66
C GLY A 356 14.04 0.11 3.95
N THR A 357 14.05 0.48 5.23
CA THR A 357 13.47 1.73 5.73
C THR A 357 14.54 2.77 6.00
N MET A 358 14.29 4.02 5.63
CA MET A 358 15.09 5.19 6.03
C MET A 358 14.18 6.21 6.71
N VAL A 359 14.61 6.72 7.87
CA VAL A 359 13.86 7.71 8.66
C VAL A 359 14.70 8.98 8.85
N LEU A 360 14.16 10.13 8.46
CA LEU A 360 14.75 11.46 8.67
C LEU A 360 14.01 12.17 9.80
N ARG A 361 14.60 12.27 10.99
CA ARG A 361 13.90 12.83 12.16
C ARG A 361 14.07 14.32 12.36
N ALA A 362 15.30 14.82 12.23
CA ALA A 362 15.60 16.23 12.44
C ALA A 362 15.19 17.12 11.27
N ASP A 363 15.17 18.43 11.54
CA ASP A 363 15.08 19.46 10.50
C ASP A 363 16.38 19.49 9.67
N ASN A 364 16.24 19.54 8.35
CA ASN A 364 17.35 19.36 7.42
C ASN A 364 17.53 20.57 6.48
N SER A 365 18.77 20.83 6.07
CA SER A 365 19.16 21.94 5.21
C SER A 365 20.10 21.49 4.09
N PHE A 366 19.58 20.68 3.16
CA PHE A 366 20.30 20.18 1.99
C PHE A 366 19.67 20.65 0.67
N GLY A 367 20.31 20.39 -0.47
CA GLY A 367 19.74 20.74 -1.79
C GLY A 367 19.82 22.24 -2.14
N SER A 368 20.70 23.00 -1.48
CA SER A 368 20.89 24.44 -1.72
C SER A 368 21.50 24.77 -3.09
N THR A 369 22.27 23.85 -3.69
CA THR A 369 22.88 24.01 -5.02
C THR A 369 22.12 23.26 -6.11
N GLY A 370 21.18 22.38 -5.74
CA GLY A 370 20.35 21.60 -6.64
C GLY A 370 19.98 20.23 -6.04
N GLY A 371 18.96 19.59 -6.61
CA GLY A 371 18.49 18.26 -6.17
C GLY A 371 17.45 18.32 -5.06
N GLY A 372 16.46 17.43 -5.13
CA GLY A 372 15.39 17.30 -4.14
C GLY A 372 15.45 15.95 -3.43
N ILE A 373 14.28 15.37 -3.16
CA ILE A 373 14.16 14.04 -2.55
C ILE A 373 13.55 13.07 -3.55
N GLY A 374 14.15 11.89 -3.69
CA GLY A 374 13.57 10.77 -4.44
C GLY A 374 13.39 9.52 -3.59
N CYS A 375 12.24 8.85 -3.71
CA CYS A 375 12.01 7.50 -3.20
C CYS A 375 11.88 6.52 -4.37
N THR A 376 12.73 5.49 -4.41
CA THR A 376 12.77 4.43 -5.45
C THR A 376 12.80 3.03 -4.84
N GLY A 377 12.30 2.84 -3.63
CA GLY A 377 12.20 1.53 -2.99
C GLY A 377 12.00 1.64 -1.49
N GLY A 378 11.41 0.58 -0.92
CA GLY A 378 11.20 0.47 0.51
C GLY A 378 10.41 1.65 1.07
N VAL A 379 10.86 2.16 2.23
CA VAL A 379 10.22 3.29 2.91
C VAL A 379 11.22 4.42 3.10
N LEU A 380 10.87 5.63 2.66
CA LEU A 380 11.48 6.88 3.09
C LEU A 380 10.48 7.66 3.95
N ARG A 381 10.73 7.73 5.25
CA ARG A 381 9.91 8.47 6.21
C ARG A 381 10.59 9.77 6.60
N ILE A 382 9.83 10.87 6.53
CA ILE A 382 10.30 12.20 6.87
C ILE A 382 9.45 12.77 8.00
N GLU A 383 10.09 13.04 9.14
CA GLU A 383 9.45 13.64 10.31
C GLU A 383 9.82 15.13 10.46
N GLY A 384 11.07 15.49 10.17
CA GLY A 384 11.55 16.86 10.29
C GLY A 384 11.21 17.77 9.13
N VAL A 385 11.43 19.07 9.34
CA VAL A 385 11.24 20.14 8.34
C VAL A 385 12.47 20.27 7.46
N ASN A 386 12.30 20.24 6.14
CA ASN A 386 13.39 20.26 5.18
C ASN A 386 13.45 21.59 4.42
N GLN A 387 14.66 22.00 4.03
CA GLN A 387 14.92 23.19 3.23
C GLN A 387 15.65 22.84 1.94
N PHE A 388 14.91 22.38 0.93
CA PHE A 388 15.38 22.22 -0.45
C PHE A 388 14.38 22.85 -1.42
N THR A 389 14.86 23.39 -2.54
CA THR A 389 14.04 24.15 -3.51
C THR A 389 13.72 23.38 -4.79
N SER A 390 14.20 22.14 -4.91
CA SER A 390 13.95 21.25 -6.06
C SER A 390 12.77 20.29 -5.82
N SER A 391 12.41 19.48 -6.82
CA SER A 391 11.22 18.62 -6.79
C SER A 391 11.37 17.39 -5.91
N ALA A 392 10.25 16.91 -5.37
CA ALA A 392 10.17 15.60 -4.71
C ALA A 392 9.57 14.55 -5.67
N SER A 393 9.99 13.29 -5.55
CA SER A 393 9.45 12.21 -6.38
C SER A 393 9.33 10.89 -5.63
N VAL A 394 8.31 10.10 -6.02
CA VAL A 394 8.11 8.72 -5.59
C VAL A 394 8.03 7.87 -6.85
N LEU A 395 9.12 7.20 -7.22
CA LEU A 395 9.16 6.32 -8.37
C LEU A 395 8.54 4.95 -8.05
N ARG A 396 8.88 4.40 -6.87
CA ARG A 396 8.32 3.18 -6.26
C ARG A 396 8.64 3.18 -4.76
N GLY A 397 7.90 2.40 -3.98
CA GLY A 397 7.99 2.40 -2.51
C GLY A 397 7.14 3.50 -1.88
N ASP A 398 7.39 3.74 -0.60
CA ASP A 398 6.62 4.67 0.23
C ASP A 398 7.43 5.91 0.57
N LEU A 399 6.93 7.08 0.16
CA LEU A 399 7.34 8.35 0.76
C LEU A 399 6.30 8.73 1.83
N VAL A 400 6.70 8.65 3.09
CA VAL A 400 5.84 8.89 4.25
C VAL A 400 6.15 10.24 4.86
N LEU A 401 5.14 11.13 4.89
CA LEU A 401 5.22 12.46 5.48
C LEU A 401 4.59 12.46 6.87
N ALA A 402 5.39 12.66 7.91
CA ALA A 402 4.94 12.76 9.29
C ALA A 402 4.89 14.22 9.79
N GLY A 403 4.55 15.12 8.87
CA GLY A 403 4.48 16.56 9.09
C GLY A 403 3.97 17.28 7.84
N ALA A 404 3.61 18.55 7.99
CA ALA A 404 3.04 19.36 6.91
C ALA A 404 4.02 19.61 5.75
N ALA A 405 3.47 19.77 4.55
CA ALA A 405 4.21 20.10 3.32
C ALA A 405 3.61 21.34 2.64
N PRO A 406 3.92 22.56 3.15
CA PRO A 406 3.40 23.80 2.61
C PRO A 406 4.09 24.18 1.28
N VAL A 407 3.47 25.10 0.51
CA VAL A 407 4.07 25.70 -0.70
C VAL A 407 5.01 26.86 -0.31
N ASP A 408 6.12 27.03 -1.04
CA ASP A 408 7.10 28.13 -0.89
C ASP A 408 7.63 28.39 0.54
N SER A 409 7.49 27.43 1.44
CA SER A 409 7.98 27.47 2.80
C SER A 409 8.46 26.08 3.24
N PRO A 410 9.39 25.99 4.21
CA PRO A 410 9.92 24.71 4.66
C PRO A 410 8.83 23.79 5.26
N GLY A 411 8.90 22.51 4.91
CA GLY A 411 8.12 21.43 5.52
C GLY A 411 8.73 20.07 5.18
N THR A 412 7.98 18.99 5.34
CA THR A 412 8.48 17.64 5.04
C THR A 412 8.95 17.50 3.59
N LEU A 413 8.34 18.23 2.65
CA LEU A 413 8.74 18.27 1.23
C LEU A 413 9.46 19.56 0.83
N GLY A 414 10.37 20.06 1.67
CA GLY A 414 11.24 21.19 1.32
C GLY A 414 10.50 22.52 1.30
N ASN A 415 10.93 23.46 0.45
CA ASN A 415 10.30 24.76 0.19
C ASN A 415 10.10 25.04 -1.33
N ALA A 416 10.02 23.99 -2.15
CA ALA A 416 9.93 24.04 -3.62
C ALA A 416 8.52 24.27 -4.19
N SER A 417 8.33 25.16 -5.16
CA SER A 417 7.00 25.34 -5.78
C SER A 417 6.55 24.22 -6.73
N SER A 418 7.46 23.32 -7.13
CA SER A 418 7.18 22.23 -8.06
C SER A 418 6.32 21.13 -7.43
N ASP A 419 5.46 20.51 -8.25
CA ASP A 419 4.67 19.37 -7.86
C ASP A 419 5.54 18.15 -7.47
N VAL A 420 4.98 17.31 -6.60
CA VAL A 420 5.50 15.98 -6.31
C VAL A 420 5.13 15.04 -7.45
N ALA A 421 6.11 14.38 -8.06
CA ALA A 421 5.86 13.36 -9.07
C ALA A 421 5.63 11.99 -8.41
N VAL A 422 4.50 11.33 -8.70
CA VAL A 422 4.18 9.99 -8.16
C VAL A 422 4.02 8.99 -9.30
N GLY A 423 4.87 7.95 -9.28
CA GLY A 423 4.97 6.88 -10.26
C GLY A 423 6.00 7.11 -11.36
N ALA A 424 6.02 6.17 -12.30
CA ALA A 424 6.94 6.13 -13.42
C ALA A 424 6.20 5.85 -14.74
N ASP A 425 6.78 6.28 -15.87
CA ASP A 425 6.31 5.90 -17.20
C ASP A 425 6.54 4.40 -17.47
N SER A 426 5.46 3.65 -17.72
CA SER A 426 5.49 2.20 -17.91
C SER A 426 6.30 1.71 -19.11
N GLY A 427 6.63 2.56 -20.09
CA GLY A 427 7.40 2.12 -21.27
C GLY A 427 8.78 1.55 -20.92
N ILE A 428 9.40 2.03 -19.84
CA ILE A 428 10.73 1.62 -19.38
C ILE A 428 10.65 0.81 -18.07
N PHE A 429 9.59 1.00 -17.28
CA PHE A 429 9.44 0.46 -15.92
C PHE A 429 8.38 -0.64 -15.77
N GLY A 430 7.86 -1.19 -16.87
CA GLY A 430 6.70 -2.10 -16.89
C GLY A 430 6.82 -3.43 -16.12
N ASN A 431 8.00 -3.78 -15.58
CA ASN A 431 8.20 -4.99 -14.77
C ASN A 431 8.21 -4.74 -13.25
N ILE A 432 8.08 -3.48 -12.80
CA ILE A 432 8.08 -3.15 -11.38
C ILE A 432 6.68 -3.37 -10.80
N THR A 433 6.59 -4.16 -9.73
CA THR A 433 5.32 -4.50 -9.05
C THR A 433 5.09 -3.72 -7.76
N THR A 434 6.14 -3.13 -7.17
CA THR A 434 6.04 -2.32 -5.96
C THR A 434 5.36 -0.99 -6.28
N PRO A 435 4.23 -0.62 -5.63
CA PRO A 435 3.55 0.65 -5.88
C PRO A 435 4.40 1.86 -5.52
N ALA A 436 4.11 3.03 -6.09
CA ALA A 436 4.58 4.33 -5.62
C ALA A 436 3.50 4.94 -4.74
N ARG A 437 3.80 5.16 -3.47
CA ARG A 437 2.85 5.70 -2.50
C ARG A 437 3.39 6.98 -1.87
N LEU A 438 2.63 8.06 -2.00
CA LEU A 438 2.80 9.25 -1.16
C LEU A 438 1.78 9.17 -0.02
N ILE A 439 2.27 9.07 1.20
CA ILE A 439 1.45 8.77 2.38
C ILE A 439 1.61 9.90 3.40
N ILE A 440 0.49 10.49 3.82
CA ILE A 440 0.46 11.36 5.00
C ILE A 440 0.26 10.47 6.23
N GLN A 441 1.15 10.58 7.21
CA GLN A 441 0.98 9.90 8.50
C GLN A 441 0.63 10.91 9.58
N GLY A 442 -0.58 10.80 10.14
CA GLY A 442 -1.12 11.76 11.09
C GLY A 442 -1.92 12.90 10.45
N ASP A 443 -2.39 13.83 11.29
CA ASP A 443 -3.26 14.94 10.89
C ASP A 443 -2.42 16.11 10.33
N HIS A 444 -2.02 16.01 9.06
CA HIS A 444 -1.20 17.00 8.38
C HIS A 444 -1.76 17.41 7.02
N ASP A 445 -1.41 18.63 6.62
CA ASP A 445 -1.75 19.19 5.31
C ASP A 445 -0.56 19.15 4.35
N VAL A 446 -0.84 18.68 3.13
CA VAL A 446 0.05 18.72 1.97
C VAL A 446 -0.53 19.72 0.97
N ALA A 447 -0.06 20.96 1.06
CA ALA A 447 -0.41 22.03 0.11
C ALA A 447 0.40 21.96 -1.19
N ARG A 448 1.51 21.21 -1.21
CA ARG A 448 2.26 20.89 -2.43
C ARG A 448 1.36 20.22 -3.46
N GLY A 449 1.43 20.68 -4.70
CA GLY A 449 0.78 19.99 -5.82
C GLY A 449 1.36 18.60 -6.04
N VAL A 450 0.56 17.70 -6.59
CA VAL A 450 0.95 16.31 -6.89
C VAL A 450 0.56 16.00 -8.32
N THR A 451 1.49 15.44 -9.09
CA THR A 451 1.23 14.96 -10.45
C THR A 451 1.45 13.45 -10.51
N PHE A 452 0.42 12.72 -10.91
CA PHE A 452 0.57 11.31 -11.27
C PHE A 452 1.30 11.17 -12.61
N ALA A 453 2.34 10.32 -12.65
CA ALA A 453 3.06 10.02 -13.87
C ALA A 453 2.18 9.28 -14.89
N ALA A 454 2.61 9.29 -16.16
CA ALA A 454 2.03 8.50 -17.24
C ALA A 454 2.22 6.99 -17.01
N GLY A 455 1.43 6.15 -17.68
CA GLY A 455 1.67 4.70 -17.77
C GLY A 455 0.91 3.81 -16.79
N THR A 456 1.24 2.51 -16.84
CA THR A 456 0.64 1.35 -16.12
C THR A 456 1.17 1.06 -14.73
N PHE A 457 1.93 1.99 -14.18
CA PHE A 457 2.53 1.83 -12.87
C PHE A 457 1.48 2.04 -11.75
N ASP A 458 1.49 1.24 -10.68
CA ASP A 458 0.58 1.42 -9.53
C ASP A 458 0.96 2.67 -8.73
N LYS A 459 0.06 3.66 -8.72
CA LYS A 459 0.30 4.99 -8.15
C LYS A 459 -0.76 5.31 -7.10
N ARG A 460 -0.34 5.60 -5.88
CA ARG A 460 -1.27 5.83 -4.76
C ARG A 460 -0.98 7.09 -3.98
N LEU A 461 -2.04 7.82 -3.63
CA LEU A 461 -2.01 8.88 -2.62
C LEU A 461 -2.92 8.48 -1.47
N GLY A 462 -2.50 8.72 -0.24
CA GLY A 462 -3.36 8.38 0.88
C GLY A 462 -2.83 8.81 2.22
N ALA A 463 -3.52 8.33 3.24
CA ALA A 463 -3.15 8.60 4.63
C ALA A 463 -3.29 7.38 5.51
N ARG A 464 -2.59 7.43 6.65
CA ARG A 464 -2.69 6.44 7.72
C ARG A 464 -2.50 7.08 9.10
N ALA A 465 -2.99 6.41 10.14
CA ALA A 465 -2.83 6.83 11.53
C ALA A 465 -3.30 8.28 11.78
N THR A 466 -4.44 8.65 11.20
CA THR A 466 -5.10 9.94 11.35
C THR A 466 -6.12 9.89 12.48
N LEU A 467 -6.39 11.03 13.11
CA LEU A 467 -7.42 11.20 14.15
C LEU A 467 -8.53 12.13 13.66
N SER A 468 -8.14 13.30 13.15
CA SER A 468 -9.04 14.33 12.61
C SER A 468 -9.07 14.32 11.08
N GLY A 469 -8.06 13.69 10.46
CA GLY A 469 -7.91 13.54 9.02
C GLY A 469 -6.66 14.25 8.50
N ALA A 470 -6.02 13.61 7.52
CA ALA A 470 -4.97 14.22 6.70
C ALA A 470 -5.58 14.95 5.51
N GLU A 471 -4.88 15.94 4.97
CA GLU A 471 -5.38 16.77 3.87
C GLU A 471 -4.36 16.92 2.74
N PHE A 472 -4.81 16.68 1.51
CA PHE A 472 -4.18 17.14 0.29
C PHE A 472 -4.92 18.39 -0.18
N SER A 473 -4.44 19.58 0.23
CA SER A 473 -5.00 20.87 -0.19
C SER A 473 -4.39 21.40 -1.48
N GLY A 474 -3.21 20.91 -1.87
CA GLY A 474 -2.62 21.15 -3.18
C GLY A 474 -3.39 20.47 -4.31
N ALA A 475 -3.21 20.95 -5.55
CA ALA A 475 -3.83 20.34 -6.72
C ALA A 475 -3.24 18.94 -7.00
N VAL A 476 -4.10 17.98 -7.35
CA VAL A 476 -3.73 16.64 -7.83
C VAL A 476 -4.04 16.55 -9.32
N THR A 477 -3.02 16.33 -10.13
CA THR A 477 -3.14 16.27 -11.59
C THR A 477 -2.95 14.85 -12.10
N LEU A 478 -3.92 14.36 -12.87
CA LEU A 478 -3.84 13.12 -13.64
C LEU A 478 -3.51 13.44 -15.09
N ARG A 479 -2.49 12.80 -15.67
CA ARG A 479 -2.24 12.91 -17.12
C ARG A 479 -3.27 12.05 -17.88
N PRO A 480 -3.55 12.33 -19.16
CA PRO A 480 -4.50 11.53 -19.96
C PRO A 480 -4.09 10.05 -20.12
N ASP A 481 -2.84 9.73 -19.83
CA ASP A 481 -2.25 8.39 -19.88
C ASP A 481 -1.87 7.84 -18.49
N SER A 482 -2.31 8.48 -17.40
CA SER A 482 -2.11 7.98 -16.03
C SER A 482 -3.11 6.87 -15.70
N THR A 483 -2.71 5.62 -15.92
CA THR A 483 -3.51 4.44 -15.52
C THR A 483 -3.14 3.99 -14.09
N GLU A 484 -3.90 3.07 -13.48
CA GLU A 484 -3.61 2.53 -12.12
C GLU A 484 -3.46 3.62 -11.02
N THR A 485 -4.28 4.67 -11.08
CA THR A 485 -4.31 5.74 -10.07
C THR A 485 -5.25 5.39 -8.93
N LYS A 486 -4.77 5.49 -7.69
CA LYS A 486 -5.53 5.06 -6.50
C LYS A 486 -5.45 6.09 -5.38
N LEU A 487 -6.54 6.27 -4.65
CA LEU A 487 -6.61 7.08 -3.43
C LEU A 487 -7.00 6.19 -2.26
N PHE A 488 -6.44 6.38 -1.07
CA PHE A 488 -6.74 5.50 0.06
C PHE A 488 -6.64 6.15 1.43
N ALA A 489 -7.44 5.63 2.37
CA ALA A 489 -7.25 5.77 3.81
C ALA A 489 -7.08 4.36 4.40
N GLU A 490 -5.93 4.08 5.02
CA GLU A 490 -5.47 2.71 5.29
C GLU A 490 -6.32 1.99 6.36
N GLY A 491 -6.46 2.58 7.55
CA GLY A 491 -7.27 2.04 8.64
C GLY A 491 -8.73 2.49 8.59
N SER A 492 -9.61 1.75 9.28
CA SER A 492 -11.06 2.03 9.32
C SER A 492 -11.44 3.39 9.93
N SER A 493 -10.60 3.91 10.84
CA SER A 493 -10.75 5.24 11.42
C SER A 493 -10.00 6.33 10.64
N ASP A 494 -9.23 5.94 9.62
CA ASP A 494 -8.43 6.91 8.88
C ASP A 494 -9.30 7.74 7.94
N LEU A 495 -8.93 9.01 7.82
CA LEU A 495 -9.57 9.98 6.95
C LEU A 495 -8.49 10.70 6.14
N VAL A 496 -8.67 10.71 4.82
CA VAL A 496 -7.92 11.57 3.92
C VAL A 496 -8.87 12.51 3.18
N VAL A 497 -8.58 13.80 3.20
CA VAL A 497 -9.36 14.85 2.55
C VAL A 497 -8.60 15.36 1.34
N PHE A 498 -9.25 15.40 0.18
CA PHE A 498 -8.74 16.11 -1.00
C PHE A 498 -9.56 17.38 -1.18
N SER A 499 -9.06 18.51 -0.67
CA SER A 499 -9.74 19.80 -0.75
C SER A 499 -9.30 20.64 -1.96
N GLY A 500 -8.09 20.39 -2.46
CA GLY A 500 -7.60 20.93 -3.72
C GLY A 500 -8.31 20.35 -4.94
N ASP A 501 -7.99 20.88 -6.12
CA ASP A 501 -8.47 20.35 -7.40
C ASP A 501 -7.97 18.90 -7.58
N VAL A 502 -8.81 18.02 -8.09
CA VAL A 502 -8.37 16.75 -8.70
C VAL A 502 -8.83 16.77 -10.15
N SER A 503 -7.90 16.83 -11.10
CA SER A 503 -8.20 17.18 -12.49
C SER A 503 -7.40 16.36 -13.51
N GLY A 504 -7.77 16.46 -14.79
CA GLY A 504 -7.11 15.77 -15.89
C GLY A 504 -7.67 14.37 -16.16
N GLY A 505 -6.81 13.39 -16.45
CA GLY A 505 -7.24 12.01 -16.74
C GLY A 505 -7.93 11.81 -18.10
N ASP A 506 -8.51 10.62 -18.29
CA ASP A 506 -9.22 10.22 -19.51
C ASP A 506 -10.41 9.31 -19.16
N PRO A 507 -11.61 9.49 -19.77
CA PRO A 507 -12.79 8.66 -19.51
C PRO A 507 -12.64 7.16 -19.80
N ALA A 508 -11.62 6.75 -20.56
CA ALA A 508 -11.30 5.34 -20.78
C ALA A 508 -10.50 4.72 -19.62
N LEU A 509 -10.04 5.52 -18.66
CA LEU A 509 -9.22 5.10 -17.54
C LEU A 509 -10.00 5.10 -16.23
N THR A 510 -9.42 4.46 -15.21
CA THR A 510 -10.03 4.28 -13.91
C THR A 510 -9.24 4.97 -12.79
N MET A 511 -9.95 5.38 -11.75
CA MET A 511 -9.41 5.72 -10.44
C MET A 511 -9.99 4.77 -9.41
N GLU A 512 -9.19 4.22 -8.51
CA GLU A 512 -9.68 3.37 -7.43
C GLU A 512 -9.62 4.07 -6.08
N ILE A 513 -10.70 3.95 -5.31
CA ILE A 513 -10.79 4.41 -3.93
C ILE A 513 -10.66 3.19 -3.02
N ASN A 514 -9.72 3.27 -2.08
CA ASN A 514 -9.44 2.23 -1.08
C ASN A 514 -9.20 0.83 -1.69
N PRO A 515 -8.21 0.68 -2.59
CA PRO A 515 -7.90 -0.59 -3.25
C PRO A 515 -7.53 -1.68 -2.25
N GLY A 516 -7.82 -2.95 -2.58
CA GLY A 516 -7.55 -4.07 -1.68
C GLY A 516 -8.46 -4.13 -0.45
N GLY A 517 -9.54 -3.33 -0.44
CA GLY A 517 -10.53 -3.31 0.63
C GLY A 517 -10.13 -2.47 1.85
N ALA A 518 -9.31 -1.42 1.69
CA ALA A 518 -9.02 -0.50 2.78
C ALA A 518 -10.33 0.11 3.32
N GLU A 519 -10.44 0.27 4.64
CA GLU A 519 -11.73 0.57 5.28
C GLU A 519 -11.95 2.04 5.63
N GLY A 520 -10.94 2.89 5.44
CA GLY A 520 -11.00 4.30 5.82
C GLY A 520 -11.89 5.16 4.91
N THR A 521 -11.96 6.44 5.23
CA THR A 521 -12.73 7.44 4.47
C THR A 521 -11.82 8.25 3.55
N VAL A 522 -12.13 8.24 2.26
CA VAL A 522 -11.60 9.20 1.29
C VAL A 522 -12.66 10.28 1.09
N ARG A 523 -12.38 11.51 1.49
CA ARG A 523 -13.30 12.64 1.37
C ARG A 523 -12.86 13.60 0.27
N PHE A 524 -13.76 13.91 -0.66
CA PHE A 524 -13.62 15.02 -1.59
C PHE A 524 -14.31 16.25 -1.03
N ALA A 525 -13.55 17.34 -0.87
CA ALA A 525 -14.05 18.61 -0.35
C ALA A 525 -13.50 19.78 -1.17
N GLY A 526 -13.89 21.01 -0.81
CA GLY A 526 -13.38 22.22 -1.45
C GLY A 526 -13.73 22.26 -2.94
N ALA A 527 -12.70 22.29 -3.79
CA ALA A 527 -12.88 22.44 -5.23
C ALA A 527 -13.52 21.21 -5.90
N ASP A 528 -14.16 21.42 -7.03
CA ASP A 528 -14.76 20.36 -7.82
C ASP A 528 -13.71 19.37 -8.37
N LYS A 529 -14.09 18.10 -8.41
CA LYS A 529 -13.25 17.00 -8.91
C LYS A 529 -13.59 16.78 -10.38
N THR A 530 -12.74 17.33 -11.25
CA THR A 530 -12.97 17.48 -12.70
C THR A 530 -12.23 16.46 -13.55
N TYR A 531 -11.60 15.46 -12.93
CA TYR A 531 -10.90 14.41 -13.66
C TYR A 531 -11.86 13.52 -14.46
N GLY A 532 -11.39 13.03 -15.62
CA GLY A 532 -12.20 12.27 -16.57
C GLY A 532 -12.39 10.79 -16.22
N ASN A 533 -11.50 10.19 -15.43
CA ASN A 533 -11.52 8.76 -15.11
C ASN A 533 -12.84 8.31 -14.43
N THR A 534 -13.28 7.08 -14.72
CA THR A 534 -14.33 6.42 -13.94
C THR A 534 -13.78 6.03 -12.56
N THR A 535 -14.52 6.33 -11.50
CA THR A 535 -14.09 6.08 -10.12
C THR A 535 -14.69 4.79 -9.59
N PHE A 536 -13.86 3.84 -9.20
CA PHE A 536 -14.28 2.61 -8.54
C PHE A 536 -14.06 2.70 -7.04
N VAL A 537 -15.12 2.48 -6.25
CA VAL A 537 -14.99 2.36 -4.79
C VAL A 537 -14.86 0.88 -4.42
N ARG A 538 -13.68 0.51 -3.91
CA ARG A 538 -13.28 -0.88 -3.62
C ARG A 538 -13.37 -1.26 -2.16
N GLY A 539 -13.39 -0.26 -1.27
CA GLY A 539 -13.45 -0.40 0.18
C GLY A 539 -13.79 0.93 0.87
N GLY A 540 -14.15 0.86 2.15
CA GLY A 540 -14.38 2.02 3.01
C GLY A 540 -15.51 2.94 2.51
N LEU A 541 -15.31 4.25 2.66
CA LEU A 541 -16.26 5.28 2.26
C LEU A 541 -15.60 6.30 1.31
N LEU A 542 -16.22 6.52 0.15
CA LEU A 542 -16.02 7.74 -0.63
C LEU A 542 -17.07 8.78 -0.21
N GLU A 543 -16.64 9.86 0.42
CA GLU A 543 -17.51 10.93 0.91
C GLU A 543 -17.32 12.21 0.08
N LEU A 544 -18.42 12.83 -0.36
CA LEU A 544 -18.39 14.17 -0.96
C LEU A 544 -18.93 15.21 0.02
N ALA A 545 -18.11 16.20 0.35
CA ALA A 545 -18.53 17.31 1.20
C ALA A 545 -19.50 18.25 0.48
N VAL A 546 -20.31 18.98 1.25
CA VAL A 546 -21.25 19.97 0.74
C VAL A 546 -20.53 21.03 -0.10
N GLY A 547 -21.06 21.33 -1.28
CA GLY A 547 -20.49 22.32 -2.20
C GLY A 547 -19.40 21.78 -3.12
N THR A 548 -19.06 20.49 -3.03
CA THR A 548 -18.12 19.82 -3.93
C THR A 548 -18.86 18.87 -4.86
N SER A 549 -18.44 18.80 -6.12
CA SER A 549 -18.94 17.84 -7.11
C SER A 549 -17.84 16.95 -7.69
N ILE A 550 -18.24 15.77 -8.18
CA ILE A 550 -17.40 14.89 -9.01
C ILE A 550 -18.04 14.70 -10.39
N SER A 551 -17.25 14.94 -11.43
CA SER A 551 -17.70 14.85 -12.83
C SER A 551 -17.63 13.44 -13.42
N GLY A 552 -16.68 12.61 -12.99
CA GLY A 552 -16.57 11.21 -13.39
C GLY A 552 -17.67 10.34 -12.77
N GLU A 553 -18.08 9.30 -13.49
CA GLU A 553 -19.01 8.28 -12.97
C GLU A 553 -18.37 7.55 -11.79
N VAL A 554 -19.17 7.27 -10.74
CA VAL A 554 -18.74 6.48 -9.59
C VAL A 554 -19.40 5.10 -9.62
N ILE A 555 -18.61 4.04 -9.52
CA ILE A 555 -19.04 2.66 -9.48
C ILE A 555 -18.65 2.06 -8.13
N VAL A 556 -19.63 1.61 -7.35
CA VAL A 556 -19.40 0.94 -6.07
C VAL A 556 -19.34 -0.56 -6.31
N ALA A 557 -18.12 -1.10 -6.28
CA ALA A 557 -17.83 -2.49 -6.63
C ALA A 557 -16.72 -3.03 -5.73
N PRO A 558 -17.09 -3.59 -4.56
CA PRO A 558 -16.15 -4.15 -3.59
C PRO A 558 -15.25 -5.23 -4.21
N GLU A 559 -13.97 -5.24 -3.82
CA GLU A 559 -13.02 -6.30 -4.21
C GLU A 559 -12.96 -7.45 -3.21
N THR A 560 -13.21 -7.15 -1.93
CA THR A 560 -13.13 -8.08 -0.82
C THR A 560 -14.41 -8.01 0.02
N ALA A 561 -14.57 -8.94 0.96
CA ALA A 561 -15.62 -8.83 1.96
C ALA A 561 -15.31 -7.65 2.89
N GLY A 562 -16.18 -6.64 2.91
CA GLY A 562 -16.00 -5.40 3.67
C GLY A 562 -16.99 -4.33 3.24
N ARG A 563 -17.03 -3.21 3.94
CA ARG A 563 -17.88 -2.06 3.57
C ARG A 563 -17.27 -1.37 2.35
N SER A 564 -18.07 -1.09 1.32
CA SER A 564 -17.73 -0.15 0.24
C SER A 564 -18.93 0.74 0.01
N ALA A 565 -18.79 2.02 0.33
CA ALA A 565 -19.90 2.96 0.35
C ALA A 565 -19.57 4.27 -0.34
N VAL A 566 -20.62 4.92 -0.85
CA VAL A 566 -20.60 6.33 -1.29
C VAL A 566 -21.58 7.14 -0.48
N GLY A 567 -21.21 8.39 -0.15
CA GLY A 567 -22.04 9.25 0.68
C GLY A 567 -21.64 10.71 0.69
N GLY A 568 -22.27 11.46 1.58
CA GLY A 568 -21.99 12.88 1.83
C GLY A 568 -22.94 13.84 1.09
N GLY A 569 -22.87 15.12 1.46
CA GLY A 569 -23.79 16.17 0.99
C GLY A 569 -23.37 16.89 -0.29
N GLY A 570 -22.32 16.43 -0.98
CA GLY A 570 -21.91 16.96 -2.29
C GLY A 570 -22.69 16.35 -3.46
N THR A 571 -22.27 16.65 -4.69
CA THR A 571 -22.97 16.24 -5.92
C THR A 571 -22.17 15.25 -6.77
N PHE A 572 -22.73 14.06 -7.00
CA PHE A 572 -22.21 13.07 -7.95
C PHE A 572 -22.73 13.38 -9.37
N ALA A 573 -22.11 14.37 -10.03
CA ALA A 573 -22.54 14.86 -11.34
C ALA A 573 -22.32 13.82 -12.47
N GLY A 574 -21.33 12.94 -12.33
CA GLY A 574 -21.14 11.80 -13.24
C GLY A 574 -22.13 10.64 -13.03
N GLY A 575 -22.92 10.68 -11.96
CA GLY A 575 -23.83 9.61 -11.55
C GLY A 575 -23.16 8.50 -10.74
N ILE A 576 -23.98 7.56 -10.25
CA ILE A 576 -23.56 6.45 -9.40
C ILE A 576 -24.09 5.12 -9.96
N ALA A 577 -23.26 4.08 -10.01
CA ALA A 577 -23.68 2.70 -10.23
C ALA A 577 -23.33 1.85 -9.01
N VAL A 578 -24.28 1.02 -8.56
CA VAL A 578 -24.11 0.18 -7.36
C VAL A 578 -24.44 -1.26 -7.68
N GLY A 579 -23.42 -2.10 -7.58
CA GLY A 579 -23.50 -3.55 -7.78
C GLY A 579 -23.55 -4.33 -6.47
N ALA A 580 -23.41 -5.66 -6.58
CA ALA A 580 -23.40 -6.57 -5.43
C ALA A 580 -22.41 -6.13 -4.33
N GLY A 581 -22.89 -5.97 -3.11
CA GLY A 581 -22.10 -5.56 -1.94
C GLY A 581 -21.76 -4.07 -1.87
N GLY A 582 -22.08 -3.27 -2.88
CA GLY A 582 -21.93 -1.82 -2.85
C GLY A 582 -23.06 -1.13 -2.08
N ILE A 583 -22.76 -0.03 -1.41
CA ILE A 583 -23.68 0.68 -0.51
C ILE A 583 -23.80 2.16 -0.89
N ILE A 584 -25.03 2.68 -0.89
CA ILE A 584 -25.33 4.11 -0.87
C ILE A 584 -25.65 4.50 0.56
N ALA A 585 -24.92 5.47 1.12
CA ALA A 585 -25.13 5.99 2.47
C ALA A 585 -25.27 7.52 2.39
N PRO A 586 -26.50 8.07 2.29
CA PRO A 586 -26.70 9.46 1.92
C PRO A 586 -26.05 10.53 2.82
N GLY A 587 -25.66 10.19 4.06
CA GLY A 587 -24.92 11.08 4.95
C GLY A 587 -24.04 10.36 5.97
N THR A 588 -23.28 11.14 6.75
CA THR A 588 -22.59 10.69 7.97
C THR A 588 -23.55 10.85 9.16
N GLY A 589 -24.64 10.09 9.14
CA GLY A 589 -25.90 10.45 9.80
C GLY A 589 -26.99 10.70 8.75
N VAL A 590 -28.11 11.29 9.18
CA VAL A 590 -29.17 11.69 8.25
C VAL A 590 -28.70 12.80 7.30
N GLY A 591 -28.91 12.62 6.00
CA GLY A 591 -28.53 13.59 4.98
C GLY A 591 -29.22 13.42 3.62
N THR A 592 -28.82 14.28 2.68
CA THR A 592 -29.24 14.18 1.28
C THR A 592 -28.05 13.91 0.39
N LEU A 593 -28.13 12.85 -0.41
CA LEU A 593 -27.17 12.57 -1.47
C LEU A 593 -27.70 13.07 -2.81
N LEU A 594 -26.87 13.84 -3.52
CA LEU A 594 -27.22 14.44 -4.81
C LEU A 594 -26.47 13.74 -5.95
N SER A 595 -27.15 13.43 -7.04
CA SER A 595 -26.52 12.83 -8.22
C SER A 595 -27.26 13.18 -9.51
N SER A 596 -26.62 13.10 -10.67
CA SER A 596 -27.29 13.33 -11.97
C SER A 596 -27.97 12.08 -12.55
N GLY A 597 -27.70 10.89 -12.00
CA GLY A 597 -28.30 9.63 -12.42
C GLY A 597 -27.78 8.48 -11.58
N GLN A 598 -28.58 7.41 -11.42
CA GLN A 598 -28.13 6.21 -10.72
C GLN A 598 -28.53 4.91 -11.39
N ARG A 599 -27.72 3.85 -11.19
CA ARG A 599 -28.07 2.46 -11.50
C ARG A 599 -27.98 1.59 -10.26
N TRP A 600 -29.07 0.88 -9.96
CA TRP A 600 -29.17 -0.03 -8.82
C TRP A 600 -29.29 -1.46 -9.34
N GLU A 601 -28.21 -2.22 -9.20
CA GLU A 601 -28.09 -3.58 -9.69
C GLU A 601 -28.31 -4.60 -8.57
N SER A 602 -28.54 -5.86 -8.93
CA SER A 602 -28.76 -6.95 -7.97
C SER A 602 -27.68 -7.03 -6.88
N GLY A 603 -28.13 -7.14 -5.62
CA GLY A 603 -27.25 -7.32 -4.46
C GLY A 603 -26.59 -6.03 -3.93
N GLY A 604 -26.85 -4.86 -4.52
CA GLY A 604 -26.48 -3.57 -3.94
C GLY A 604 -27.41 -3.17 -2.78
N ALA A 605 -27.06 -2.11 -2.05
CA ALA A 605 -27.84 -1.62 -0.92
C ALA A 605 -27.93 -0.08 -0.86
N LEU A 606 -29.04 0.40 -0.29
CA LEU A 606 -29.22 1.77 0.21
C LEU A 606 -29.44 1.71 1.71
N GLU A 607 -28.61 2.42 2.47
CA GLU A 607 -28.83 2.67 3.89
C GLU A 607 -29.78 3.86 4.06
N VAL A 608 -30.80 3.69 4.89
CA VAL A 608 -31.76 4.71 5.27
C VAL A 608 -31.78 4.85 6.78
N GLN A 609 -31.24 5.96 7.26
CA GLN A 609 -31.29 6.36 8.66
C GLN A 609 -32.46 7.30 8.90
N ILE A 610 -33.16 7.12 10.02
CA ILE A 610 -34.32 7.92 10.42
C ILE A 610 -34.12 8.38 11.86
N VAL A 611 -34.03 9.70 12.09
CA VAL A 611 -33.87 10.31 13.41
C VAL A 611 -35.18 10.89 13.96
N ASP A 612 -36.03 11.41 13.08
CA ASP A 612 -37.30 12.03 13.44
C ASP A 612 -38.31 11.89 12.28
N SER A 613 -39.41 11.18 12.49
CA SER A 613 -40.43 10.97 11.47
C SER A 613 -41.34 12.19 11.24
N GLY A 614 -41.25 13.21 12.09
CA GLY A 614 -42.01 14.45 11.96
C GLY A 614 -41.29 15.58 11.20
N LEU A 615 -40.04 15.38 10.79
CA LEU A 615 -39.26 16.36 10.02
C LEU A 615 -39.35 16.08 8.51
N GLU A 616 -38.55 16.80 7.71
CA GLU A 616 -38.52 16.68 6.25
C GLU A 616 -37.43 15.70 5.78
N PRO A 617 -37.52 15.12 4.56
CA PRO A 617 -36.44 14.36 3.95
C PRO A 617 -35.11 15.12 3.94
N GLY A 618 -34.01 14.43 4.18
CA GLY A 618 -32.67 15.00 4.30
C GLY A 618 -32.37 15.62 5.67
N VAL A 619 -33.35 15.71 6.57
CA VAL A 619 -33.22 16.25 7.93
C VAL A 619 -33.73 15.25 8.98
N GLY A 620 -34.94 14.73 8.79
CA GLY A 620 -35.54 13.69 9.65
C GLY A 620 -35.13 12.27 9.27
N TRP A 621 -34.91 12.04 7.98
CA TRP A 621 -34.44 10.78 7.42
C TRP A 621 -33.65 11.01 6.14
N ASP A 622 -32.89 10.00 5.71
CA ASP A 622 -32.08 10.08 4.51
C ASP A 622 -32.88 10.27 3.21
N LEU A 623 -32.33 11.06 2.29
CA LEU A 623 -32.89 11.25 0.95
C LEU A 623 -31.83 11.03 -0.13
N VAL A 624 -32.15 10.20 -1.13
CA VAL A 624 -31.44 10.17 -2.41
C VAL A 624 -32.16 11.08 -3.41
N SER A 625 -31.50 12.12 -3.90
CA SER A 625 -32.04 13.05 -4.88
C SER A 625 -31.26 12.97 -6.18
N ILE A 626 -31.97 12.64 -7.27
CA ILE A 626 -31.43 12.35 -8.59
C ILE A 626 -31.96 13.37 -9.59
N GLU A 627 -31.09 14.22 -10.12
CA GLU A 627 -31.39 15.13 -11.23
C GLU A 627 -31.37 14.41 -12.59
N GLY A 628 -32.07 13.29 -12.66
CA GLY A 628 -32.10 12.41 -13.82
C GLY A 628 -32.87 11.12 -13.52
N VAL A 629 -32.45 10.03 -14.13
CA VAL A 629 -33.14 8.73 -14.05
C VAL A 629 -32.48 7.85 -12.99
N LEU A 630 -33.31 7.16 -12.19
CA LEU A 630 -32.90 5.92 -11.53
C LEU A 630 -33.20 4.75 -12.45
N ALA A 631 -32.18 3.96 -12.82
CA ALA A 631 -32.36 2.69 -13.52
C ALA A 631 -32.20 1.53 -12.53
N LEU A 632 -33.31 0.85 -12.22
CA LEU A 632 -33.32 -0.36 -11.40
C LEU A 632 -33.22 -1.60 -12.30
N SER A 633 -32.17 -2.39 -12.11
CA SER A 633 -31.98 -3.69 -12.79
C SER A 633 -31.97 -4.88 -11.83
N ALA A 634 -32.11 -4.63 -10.52
CA ALA A 634 -32.31 -5.66 -9.52
C ALA A 634 -33.58 -6.50 -9.79
N THR A 635 -33.61 -7.72 -9.25
CA THR A 635 -34.68 -8.70 -9.50
C THR A 635 -35.14 -9.32 -8.18
N SER A 636 -36.28 -10.00 -8.15
CA SER A 636 -36.75 -10.67 -6.93
C SER A 636 -35.92 -11.88 -6.51
N GLU A 637 -35.13 -12.47 -7.42
CA GLU A 637 -34.18 -13.53 -7.09
C GLU A 637 -32.88 -12.99 -6.47
N ALA A 638 -32.52 -11.74 -6.79
CA ALA A 638 -31.35 -11.04 -6.27
C ALA A 638 -31.72 -9.56 -6.06
N PRO A 639 -32.41 -9.23 -4.96
CA PRO A 639 -32.96 -7.90 -4.74
C PRO A 639 -31.88 -6.88 -4.43
N PHE A 640 -32.23 -5.60 -4.61
CA PHE A 640 -31.48 -4.48 -4.02
C PHE A 640 -32.00 -4.25 -2.61
N LEU A 641 -31.10 -4.09 -1.64
CA LEU A 641 -31.45 -3.99 -0.23
C LEU A 641 -31.75 -2.54 0.14
N ILE A 642 -32.81 -2.34 0.93
CA ILE A 642 -33.08 -1.10 1.63
C ILE A 642 -32.87 -1.40 3.12
N ASP A 643 -31.71 -1.03 3.65
CA ASP A 643 -31.37 -1.27 5.04
C ASP A 643 -31.78 -0.07 5.89
N VAL A 644 -32.74 -0.30 6.80
CA VAL A 644 -33.41 0.76 7.56
C VAL A 644 -32.97 0.70 9.00
N SER A 645 -32.52 1.85 9.49
CA SER A 645 -32.13 2.05 10.88
C SER A 645 -32.79 3.26 11.49
N SER A 646 -33.15 3.15 12.77
CA SER A 646 -33.67 4.27 13.56
C SER A 646 -32.61 4.78 14.51
N LEU A 647 -32.53 6.11 14.60
CA LEU A 647 -31.59 6.84 15.45
C LEU A 647 -32.33 7.68 16.47
N THR A 648 -31.77 7.79 17.66
CA THR A 648 -32.16 8.81 18.64
C THR A 648 -31.75 10.20 18.15
N ALA A 649 -32.28 11.27 18.76
CA ALA A 649 -31.90 12.65 18.43
C ALA A 649 -30.39 12.96 18.60
N ALA A 650 -29.64 12.10 19.30
CA ALA A 650 -28.18 12.20 19.43
C ALA A 650 -27.41 11.52 18.28
N GLY A 651 -28.10 10.86 17.35
CA GLY A 651 -27.49 10.11 16.24
C GLY A 651 -27.15 8.65 16.57
N GLU A 652 -27.44 8.19 17.80
CA GLU A 652 -27.17 6.81 18.23
C GLU A 652 -28.31 5.87 17.84
N SER A 653 -28.01 4.58 17.59
CA SER A 653 -29.03 3.56 17.32
C SER A 653 -30.04 3.48 18.48
N GLY A 654 -31.33 3.53 18.14
CA GLY A 654 -32.40 3.48 19.14
C GLY A 654 -33.73 4.02 18.62
N PRO A 655 -34.73 4.20 19.50
CA PRO A 655 -36.05 4.71 19.10
C PRO A 655 -35.94 6.15 18.59
N LEU A 656 -36.62 6.41 17.47
CA LEU A 656 -36.63 7.72 16.81
C LEU A 656 -37.80 8.61 17.27
N ALA A 657 -37.65 9.92 17.15
CA ALA A 657 -38.67 10.87 17.59
C ALA A 657 -39.86 10.95 16.61
N GLY A 658 -41.08 11.07 17.13
CA GLY A 658 -42.29 11.22 16.30
C GLY A 658 -42.87 9.92 15.74
N PHE A 659 -42.24 8.77 15.98
CA PHE A 659 -42.75 7.47 15.53
C PHE A 659 -43.76 6.89 16.51
N ASP A 660 -44.96 6.62 16.01
CA ASP A 660 -45.99 5.84 16.70
C ASP A 660 -46.16 4.49 15.98
N PRO A 661 -45.83 3.35 16.61
CA PRO A 661 -45.92 2.04 15.98
C PRO A 661 -47.36 1.60 15.65
N THR A 662 -48.37 2.30 16.17
CA THR A 662 -49.79 2.04 15.91
C THR A 662 -50.34 2.83 14.73
N GLU A 663 -49.55 3.76 14.17
CA GLU A 663 -49.90 4.57 13.00
C GLU A 663 -49.08 4.18 11.77
N SER A 664 -49.64 4.40 10.59
CA SER A 664 -48.87 4.22 9.35
C SER A 664 -47.95 5.41 9.13
N HIS A 665 -46.69 5.13 8.79
CA HIS A 665 -45.69 6.16 8.47
C HIS A 665 -45.22 5.98 7.02
N SER A 666 -44.85 7.08 6.37
CA SER A 666 -44.38 7.08 4.99
C SER A 666 -43.25 8.09 4.84
N TRP A 667 -42.09 7.62 4.40
CA TRP A 667 -40.88 8.41 4.24
C TRP A 667 -40.45 8.42 2.77
N LYS A 668 -40.34 9.60 2.16
CA LYS A 668 -39.78 9.72 0.81
C LYS A 668 -38.27 9.53 0.91
N ILE A 669 -37.77 8.38 0.45
CA ILE A 669 -36.34 8.01 0.52
C ILE A 669 -35.60 8.25 -0.79
N LEU A 670 -36.33 8.44 -1.89
CA LEU A 670 -35.75 8.74 -3.20
C LEU A 670 -36.64 9.69 -4.01
N ASP A 671 -36.02 10.61 -4.73
CA ASP A 671 -36.65 11.53 -5.69
C ASP A 671 -35.81 11.62 -6.97
N ALA A 672 -36.40 11.37 -8.14
CA ALA A 672 -35.73 11.32 -9.43
C ALA A 672 -36.49 12.15 -10.48
N THR A 673 -35.89 13.25 -10.95
CA THR A 673 -36.57 14.20 -11.87
C THR A 673 -36.85 13.60 -13.25
N GLY A 674 -36.04 12.63 -13.69
CA GLY A 674 -36.21 11.85 -14.92
C GLY A 674 -37.04 10.56 -14.75
N GLY A 675 -37.44 10.25 -13.51
CA GLY A 675 -38.25 9.08 -13.17
C GLY A 675 -37.44 7.83 -12.77
N VAL A 676 -38.15 6.84 -12.25
CA VAL A 676 -37.63 5.52 -11.87
C VAL A 676 -37.99 4.50 -12.94
N ALA A 677 -36.99 4.01 -13.66
CA ALA A 677 -37.13 2.97 -14.66
C ALA A 677 -36.91 1.57 -14.05
N GLY A 678 -37.74 0.60 -14.42
CA GLY A 678 -37.59 -0.80 -13.98
C GLY A 678 -38.10 -1.12 -12.58
N PHE A 679 -38.85 -0.21 -11.94
CA PHE A 679 -39.38 -0.45 -10.60
C PHE A 679 -40.26 -1.70 -10.53
N SER A 680 -39.92 -2.61 -9.62
CA SER A 680 -40.79 -3.69 -9.14
C SER A 680 -40.64 -3.79 -7.63
N GLY A 681 -41.75 -3.85 -6.90
CA GLY A 681 -41.71 -3.86 -5.42
C GLY A 681 -40.97 -5.06 -4.83
N ASP A 682 -40.96 -6.20 -5.53
CA ASP A 682 -40.26 -7.42 -5.13
C ASP A 682 -38.77 -7.43 -5.53
N ALA A 683 -38.32 -6.48 -6.38
CA ALA A 683 -36.91 -6.29 -6.69
C ALA A 683 -36.16 -5.49 -5.61
N LEU A 684 -36.89 -4.94 -4.64
CA LEU A 684 -36.38 -4.21 -3.49
C LEU A 684 -36.74 -4.98 -2.22
N MET A 685 -35.75 -5.32 -1.40
CA MET A 685 -35.96 -6.01 -0.13
C MET A 685 -35.65 -5.07 1.02
N VAL A 686 -36.62 -4.85 1.90
CA VAL A 686 -36.43 -4.03 3.10
C VAL A 686 -35.86 -4.90 4.22
N GLN A 687 -34.73 -4.48 4.78
CA GLN A 687 -34.18 -4.99 6.03
C GLN A 687 -34.42 -3.95 7.12
N SER A 688 -35.23 -4.30 8.12
CA SER A 688 -35.59 -3.39 9.22
C SER A 688 -35.00 -3.82 10.55
N GLY A 689 -33.96 -4.65 10.55
CA GLY A 689 -33.33 -5.16 11.77
C GLY A 689 -32.67 -4.06 12.61
N GLY A 690 -32.30 -2.93 11.99
CA GLY A 690 -31.81 -1.73 12.68
C GLY A 690 -32.89 -0.76 13.15
N PHE A 691 -34.17 -1.03 12.88
CA PHE A 691 -35.28 -0.14 13.25
C PHE A 691 -35.90 -0.57 14.59
N HIS A 692 -35.91 0.34 15.55
CA HIS A 692 -36.36 0.09 16.92
C HIS A 692 -37.80 0.56 17.15
N GLY A 693 -38.57 -0.23 17.91
CA GLY A 693 -39.88 0.19 18.42
C GLY A 693 -41.07 -0.09 17.49
N ALA A 694 -40.95 -0.98 16.52
CA ALA A 694 -41.97 -1.32 15.52
C ALA A 694 -42.51 -2.77 15.63
N PRO A 695 -43.02 -3.22 16.79
CA PRO A 695 -43.45 -4.61 16.99
C PRO A 695 -44.61 -4.98 16.04
N GLY A 696 -44.53 -6.15 15.41
CA GLY A 696 -45.55 -6.67 14.47
C GLY A 696 -45.83 -5.84 13.21
N GLY A 697 -45.17 -4.70 13.00
CA GLY A 697 -45.39 -3.86 11.82
C GLY A 697 -44.56 -4.27 10.61
N VAL A 698 -45.02 -3.88 9.42
CA VAL A 698 -44.42 -4.28 8.14
C VAL A 698 -43.91 -3.06 7.40
N PHE A 699 -42.66 -3.15 6.92
CA PHE A 699 -42.08 -2.17 6.01
C PHE A 699 -42.22 -2.63 4.55
N ALA A 700 -42.59 -1.70 3.67
CA ALA A 700 -42.68 -1.94 2.23
C ALA A 700 -42.33 -0.68 1.45
N VAL A 701 -41.77 -0.85 0.25
CA VAL A 701 -41.49 0.27 -0.66
C VAL A 701 -42.58 0.42 -1.71
N THR A 702 -42.95 1.66 -2.02
CA THR A 702 -43.89 1.99 -3.09
C THR A 702 -43.33 3.07 -4.01
N LEU A 703 -43.79 3.07 -5.25
CA LEU A 703 -43.50 4.12 -6.22
C LEU A 703 -44.66 5.11 -6.25
N GLU A 704 -44.35 6.41 -6.20
CA GLU A 704 -45.33 7.48 -6.26
C GLU A 704 -46.13 7.45 -7.58
N ALA A 705 -47.39 7.90 -7.51
CA ALA A 705 -48.20 8.20 -8.68
C ALA A 705 -47.55 9.33 -9.51
N GLY A 706 -46.80 8.95 -10.54
CA GLY A 706 -45.96 9.84 -11.35
C GLY A 706 -44.66 9.16 -11.76
N GLY A 707 -44.19 8.20 -10.94
CA GLY A 707 -43.00 7.40 -11.21
C GLY A 707 -41.68 8.09 -10.86
N ASN A 708 -41.72 9.16 -10.06
CA ASN A 708 -40.55 9.98 -9.74
C ASN A 708 -39.97 9.73 -8.35
N ALA A 709 -40.76 9.26 -7.38
CA ALA A 709 -40.30 9.09 -6.01
C ALA A 709 -40.59 7.69 -5.44
N ILE A 710 -39.66 7.18 -4.63
CA ILE A 710 -39.85 5.93 -3.86
C ILE A 710 -40.09 6.29 -2.39
N TYR A 711 -41.13 5.68 -1.82
CA TYR A 711 -41.51 5.83 -0.42
C TYR A 711 -41.25 4.52 0.33
N LEU A 712 -40.62 4.63 1.50
CA LEU A 712 -40.60 3.59 2.52
C LEU A 712 -41.86 3.76 3.38
N ASN A 713 -42.70 2.72 3.46
CA ASN A 713 -43.95 2.76 4.20
C ASN A 713 -43.92 1.75 5.33
N TYR A 714 -44.27 2.21 6.53
CA TYR A 714 -44.55 1.36 7.66
C TYR A 714 -46.06 1.21 7.83
N THR A 715 -46.53 -0.04 7.90
CA THR A 715 -47.91 -0.37 8.27
C THR A 715 -47.92 -1.06 9.62
N PRO A 716 -48.67 -0.55 10.62
CA PRO A 716 -48.85 -1.21 11.90
C PRO A 716 -49.34 -2.63 11.75
N GLY A 717 -48.85 -3.54 12.58
CA GLY A 717 -49.47 -4.85 12.75
C GLY A 717 -50.91 -4.69 13.25
N GLY A 718 -51.89 -5.16 12.48
CA GLY A 718 -53.30 -4.99 12.82
C GLY A 718 -53.75 -5.87 13.98
N GLY A 719 -54.08 -5.25 15.12
CA GLY A 719 -54.84 -5.84 16.23
C GLY A 719 -53.95 -6.48 17.31
N SER A 720 -54.39 -6.36 18.57
CA SER A 720 -53.78 -7.07 19.70
C SER A 720 -53.51 -8.51 19.30
N SER A 721 -52.25 -8.92 19.40
CA SER A 721 -51.84 -10.29 19.08
C SER A 721 -52.78 -11.30 19.77
N PRO A 722 -52.97 -12.50 19.21
CA PRO A 722 -53.76 -13.53 19.88
C PRO A 722 -53.34 -13.73 21.34
N GLY A 723 -52.05 -13.55 21.66
CA GLY A 723 -51.51 -13.58 23.02
C GLY A 723 -51.94 -12.41 23.90
N GLU A 724 -51.97 -11.19 23.38
CA GLU A 724 -52.47 -10.02 24.14
C GLU A 724 -53.98 -10.11 24.39
N THR A 725 -54.73 -10.58 23.39
CA THR A 725 -56.17 -10.84 23.55
C THR A 725 -56.41 -11.91 24.60
N TRP A 726 -55.61 -12.98 24.61
CA TRP A 726 -55.69 -14.05 25.58
C TRP A 726 -55.28 -13.59 26.99
N LEU A 727 -54.19 -12.82 27.13
CA LEU A 727 -53.80 -12.25 28.43
C LEU A 727 -54.92 -11.39 29.01
N ALA A 728 -55.53 -10.52 28.20
CA ALA A 728 -56.65 -9.68 28.63
C ALA A 728 -57.92 -10.46 29.00
N ALA A 729 -58.08 -11.69 28.48
CA ALA A 729 -59.19 -12.56 28.83
C ALA A 729 -58.95 -13.33 30.16
N ASN A 730 -57.69 -13.65 30.48
CA ASN A 730 -57.35 -14.48 31.65
C ASN A 730 -56.90 -13.67 32.87
N PHE A 731 -56.42 -12.44 32.66
CA PHE A 731 -55.93 -11.55 33.72
C PHE A 731 -56.75 -10.26 33.79
N SER A 732 -56.99 -9.80 35.01
CA SER A 732 -57.57 -8.47 35.25
C SER A 732 -56.57 -7.36 34.90
N ALA A 733 -57.07 -6.14 34.67
CA ALA A 733 -56.21 -4.99 34.38
C ALA A 733 -55.13 -4.71 35.44
N ALA A 734 -55.38 -5.06 36.71
CA ALA A 734 -54.37 -4.93 37.77
C ALA A 734 -53.28 -6.01 37.67
N GLU A 735 -53.66 -7.25 37.36
CA GLU A 735 -52.71 -8.36 37.16
C GLU A 735 -51.87 -8.18 35.91
N LEU A 736 -52.45 -7.63 34.83
CA LEU A 736 -51.71 -7.25 33.60
C LEU A 736 -50.63 -6.18 33.85
N SER A 737 -50.78 -5.38 34.92
CA SER A 737 -49.77 -4.38 35.30
C SER A 737 -48.64 -4.93 36.16
N ASP A 738 -48.73 -6.20 36.60
CA ASP A 738 -47.73 -6.88 37.39
C ASP A 738 -47.10 -8.03 36.58
N VAL A 739 -45.90 -7.78 36.07
CA VAL A 739 -45.14 -8.75 35.25
C VAL A 739 -44.77 -10.03 36.00
N SER A 740 -44.79 -10.02 37.34
CA SER A 740 -44.54 -11.23 38.14
C SER A 740 -45.75 -12.16 38.20
N ILE A 741 -46.93 -11.68 37.79
CA ILE A 741 -48.19 -12.44 37.75
C ILE A 741 -48.55 -12.80 36.31
N SER A 742 -48.51 -11.84 35.38
CA SER A 742 -49.01 -12.02 34.00
C SER A 742 -47.91 -12.02 32.93
N GLY A 743 -46.64 -11.86 33.34
CA GLY A 743 -45.52 -11.91 32.41
C GLY A 743 -45.38 -13.29 31.77
N TRP A 744 -44.86 -13.35 30.54
CA TRP A 744 -44.72 -14.61 29.79
C TRP A 744 -43.89 -15.69 30.48
N ASN A 745 -43.00 -15.32 31.41
CA ASN A 745 -42.20 -16.23 32.23
C ASN A 745 -42.75 -16.43 33.67
N ALA A 746 -43.90 -15.83 33.99
CA ALA A 746 -44.55 -15.98 35.28
C ALA A 746 -45.33 -17.30 35.34
N ASP A 747 -45.32 -17.93 36.52
CA ASP A 747 -46.02 -19.17 36.87
C ASP A 747 -46.89 -18.82 38.09
N ALA A 748 -48.07 -18.24 37.82
CA ALA A 748 -48.87 -17.54 38.83
C ALA A 748 -49.58 -18.50 39.81
N ASP A 749 -49.85 -19.73 39.36
CA ASP A 749 -50.47 -20.82 40.10
C ASP A 749 -49.46 -21.87 40.62
N SER A 750 -48.18 -21.73 40.23
CA SER A 750 -47.03 -22.48 40.76
C SER A 750 -47.07 -23.98 40.45
N ASP A 751 -47.49 -24.32 39.23
CA ASP A 751 -47.53 -25.69 38.76
C ASP A 751 -46.31 -26.11 37.91
N GLY A 752 -45.47 -25.14 37.56
CA GLY A 752 -44.25 -25.32 36.79
C GLY A 752 -44.36 -24.88 35.33
N PHE A 753 -45.54 -24.44 34.87
CA PHE A 753 -45.75 -23.93 33.53
C PHE A 753 -45.73 -22.39 33.50
N PRO A 754 -44.83 -21.76 32.75
CA PRO A 754 -44.89 -20.33 32.56
C PRO A 754 -46.08 -19.96 31.67
N THR A 755 -46.60 -18.74 31.84
CA THR A 755 -47.74 -18.18 31.11
C THR A 755 -47.62 -18.33 29.58
N LEU A 756 -46.40 -18.29 29.01
CA LEU A 756 -46.19 -18.53 27.58
C LEU A 756 -46.48 -19.98 27.16
N LEU A 757 -46.13 -20.95 28.00
CA LEU A 757 -46.36 -22.36 27.73
C LEU A 757 -47.85 -22.69 27.91
N GLU A 758 -48.49 -22.10 28.92
CA GLU A 758 -49.95 -22.11 29.11
C GLU A 758 -50.69 -21.61 27.87
N TYR A 759 -50.29 -20.43 27.39
CA TYR A 759 -50.86 -19.84 26.18
C TYR A 759 -50.69 -20.71 24.94
N ALA A 760 -49.53 -21.34 24.78
CA ALA A 760 -49.18 -22.16 23.63
C ALA A 760 -49.93 -23.50 23.61
N LEU A 761 -50.03 -24.16 24.77
CA LEU A 761 -50.62 -25.50 24.89
C LEU A 761 -52.11 -25.46 25.24
N GLY A 762 -52.62 -24.29 25.62
CA GLY A 762 -54.04 -24.01 25.85
C GLY A 762 -54.52 -24.30 27.27
N GLY A 763 -53.64 -24.17 28.28
CA GLY A 763 -54.05 -24.23 29.68
C GLY A 763 -54.48 -22.89 30.25
N ASP A 764 -54.73 -22.86 31.56
CA ASP A 764 -55.19 -21.69 32.31
C ASP A 764 -54.09 -21.24 33.30
N PRO A 765 -53.48 -20.06 33.11
CA PRO A 765 -52.35 -19.61 33.91
C PRO A 765 -52.69 -19.28 35.37
N LYS A 766 -53.94 -19.52 35.80
CA LYS A 766 -54.44 -19.28 37.16
C LYS A 766 -54.94 -20.54 37.83
N GLU A 767 -55.01 -21.67 37.13
CA GLU A 767 -55.48 -22.94 37.66
C GLU A 767 -54.47 -24.04 37.38
N ARG A 768 -53.93 -24.62 38.47
CA ARG A 768 -52.93 -25.68 38.40
C ARG A 768 -53.35 -26.81 37.46
N ASP A 769 -52.67 -26.93 36.34
CA ASP A 769 -52.99 -27.85 35.26
C ASP A 769 -52.18 -29.15 35.34
N ASP A 770 -52.84 -30.29 35.17
CA ASP A 770 -52.20 -31.62 35.03
C ASP A 770 -52.43 -32.25 33.65
N THR A 771 -53.05 -31.52 32.73
CA THR A 771 -53.53 -32.07 31.44
C THR A 771 -52.81 -31.53 30.19
N ILE A 772 -52.02 -30.46 30.31
CA ILE A 772 -51.27 -29.86 29.19
C ILE A 772 -49.82 -30.37 29.07
N ASP A 773 -49.42 -31.28 29.97
CA ASP A 773 -48.09 -31.90 30.00
C ASP A 773 -47.71 -32.48 28.62
N PRO A 774 -46.65 -31.96 27.97
CA PRO A 774 -46.10 -32.62 26.81
C PRO A 774 -45.60 -34.02 27.16
N LEU A 775 -46.02 -35.01 26.38
CA LEU A 775 -45.66 -36.41 26.58
C LEU A 775 -44.36 -36.73 25.85
N LEU A 776 -43.32 -37.04 26.63
CA LEU A 776 -42.09 -37.65 26.12
C LEU A 776 -42.17 -39.17 26.26
N GLU A 777 -42.07 -39.89 25.14
CA GLU A 777 -42.15 -41.34 25.11
C GLU A 777 -41.08 -41.97 24.21
N ILE A 778 -40.78 -43.24 24.47
CA ILE A 778 -40.06 -44.08 23.52
C ILE A 778 -41.10 -44.83 22.71
N GLY A 779 -41.25 -44.43 21.45
CA GLY A 779 -42.24 -44.98 20.53
C GLY A 779 -41.64 -45.22 19.16
N ALA A 780 -42.21 -46.16 18.42
CA ALA A 780 -41.91 -46.32 17.00
C ALA A 780 -42.91 -45.47 16.20
N PRO A 781 -42.46 -44.57 15.30
CA PRO A 781 -43.38 -43.83 14.46
C PRO A 781 -44.22 -44.81 13.62
N ALA A 782 -45.49 -44.50 13.36
CA ALA A 782 -46.43 -45.41 12.67
C ALA A 782 -45.93 -45.92 11.30
N VAL A 783 -44.94 -45.24 10.73
CA VAL A 783 -44.31 -45.55 9.44
C VAL A 783 -43.21 -46.62 9.55
N ASN A 784 -42.67 -46.89 10.74
CA ASN A 784 -41.62 -47.92 10.94
C ASN A 784 -41.65 -48.50 12.38
N PRO A 785 -42.46 -49.55 12.62
CA PRO A 785 -42.70 -50.11 13.96
C PRO A 785 -41.50 -50.81 14.63
N ASP A 786 -40.41 -51.08 13.90
CA ASP A 786 -39.22 -51.79 14.40
C ASP A 786 -38.09 -50.86 14.89
N ASP A 787 -38.30 -49.53 14.85
CA ASP A 787 -37.29 -48.50 15.08
C ASP A 787 -37.72 -47.52 16.19
N PRO A 788 -37.58 -47.89 17.49
CA PRO A 788 -37.96 -47.02 18.59
C PRO A 788 -37.07 -45.78 18.65
N ARG A 789 -37.71 -44.62 18.77
CA ARG A 789 -37.09 -43.30 18.85
C ARG A 789 -37.66 -42.55 20.05
N LEU A 790 -36.92 -41.55 20.52
CA LEU A 790 -37.48 -40.59 21.45
C LEU A 790 -38.49 -39.73 20.68
N SER A 791 -39.72 -39.65 21.20
CA SER A 791 -40.83 -38.93 20.60
C SER A 791 -41.44 -37.97 21.59
N PHE A 792 -41.73 -36.75 21.14
CA PHE A 792 -42.29 -35.67 21.94
C PHE A 792 -43.65 -35.28 21.37
N SER A 793 -44.70 -35.47 22.15
CA SER A 793 -46.10 -35.23 21.76
C SER A 793 -46.71 -34.11 22.59
N PHE A 794 -47.40 -33.17 21.95
CA PHE A 794 -48.12 -32.10 22.63
C PHE A 794 -49.34 -31.64 21.83
N THR A 795 -50.25 -30.95 22.51
CA THR A 795 -51.40 -30.29 21.89
C THR A 795 -51.01 -28.86 21.52
N ARG A 796 -51.34 -28.43 20.30
CA ARG A 796 -51.20 -27.04 19.87
C ARG A 796 -52.55 -26.41 19.56
N LEU A 797 -52.61 -25.09 19.69
CA LEU A 797 -53.74 -24.27 19.25
C LEU A 797 -53.43 -23.61 17.90
N LEU A 798 -54.35 -23.71 16.93
CA LEU A 798 -54.14 -23.27 15.55
C LEU A 798 -54.22 -21.75 15.36
N ASP A 799 -54.89 -21.05 16.27
CA ASP A 799 -55.06 -19.59 16.28
C ASP A 799 -53.88 -18.83 16.94
N ARG A 800 -52.86 -19.55 17.41
CA ARG A 800 -51.65 -18.99 18.03
C ARG A 800 -50.62 -18.59 16.97
N THR A 801 -50.95 -17.56 16.19
CA THR A 801 -50.14 -17.11 15.03
C THR A 801 -48.95 -16.22 15.41
N ASP A 802 -48.86 -15.81 16.68
CA ASP A 802 -47.86 -14.91 17.26
C ASP A 802 -46.77 -15.66 18.06
N ILE A 803 -46.69 -16.98 17.93
CA ILE A 803 -45.65 -17.82 18.52
C ILE A 803 -45.15 -18.87 17.52
N ASP A 804 -43.91 -19.29 17.72
CA ASP A 804 -43.29 -20.43 17.04
C ASP A 804 -43.00 -21.55 18.05
N TYR A 805 -43.06 -22.80 17.59
CA TYR A 805 -42.74 -23.99 18.37
C TYR A 805 -41.54 -24.67 17.72
N TYR A 806 -40.49 -24.95 18.50
CA TYR A 806 -39.33 -25.72 18.06
C TYR A 806 -39.20 -26.97 18.94
N VAL A 807 -39.26 -28.15 18.32
CA VAL A 807 -38.91 -29.40 18.98
C VAL A 807 -37.45 -29.68 18.70
N GLN A 808 -36.66 -29.78 19.75
CA GLN A 808 -35.21 -29.92 19.65
C GLN A 808 -34.73 -31.21 20.28
N ALA A 809 -33.65 -31.77 19.73
CA ALA A 809 -32.96 -32.93 20.26
C ALA A 809 -31.46 -32.65 20.45
N ALA A 810 -30.86 -33.28 21.46
CA ALA A 810 -29.43 -33.15 21.78
C ALA A 810 -28.88 -34.42 22.46
N ASP A 811 -27.56 -34.64 22.34
CA ASP A 811 -26.86 -35.73 23.03
C ASP A 811 -26.54 -35.40 24.51
N SER A 812 -26.61 -34.13 24.89
CA SER A 812 -26.38 -33.65 26.26
C SER A 812 -27.14 -32.36 26.54
N LEU A 813 -27.55 -32.14 27.80
CA LEU A 813 -28.27 -30.94 28.23
C LEU A 813 -27.48 -29.62 28.03
N GLU A 814 -26.14 -29.68 28.14
CA GLU A 814 -25.24 -28.53 27.99
C GLU A 814 -24.70 -28.36 26.55
N GLY A 815 -25.09 -29.24 25.62
CA GLY A 815 -24.55 -29.29 24.26
C GLY A 815 -25.38 -28.50 23.24
N ALA A 816 -24.99 -28.59 21.97
CA ALA A 816 -25.75 -28.00 20.88
C ALA A 816 -27.10 -28.73 20.70
N TRP A 817 -28.18 -27.96 20.65
CA TRP A 817 -29.53 -28.44 20.38
C TRP A 817 -29.85 -28.30 18.90
N THR A 818 -30.44 -29.34 18.29
CA THR A 818 -30.83 -29.33 16.89
C THR A 818 -32.35 -29.38 16.77
N ASN A 819 -32.95 -28.47 15.99
CA ASN A 819 -34.38 -28.51 15.67
C ASN A 819 -34.70 -29.77 14.86
N VAL A 820 -35.54 -30.67 15.37
CA VAL A 820 -36.06 -31.84 14.66
C VAL A 820 -37.49 -31.63 14.16
N GLY A 821 -38.14 -30.54 14.58
CA GLY A 821 -39.45 -30.12 14.12
C GLY A 821 -39.73 -28.67 14.44
N GLU A 822 -40.57 -28.04 13.62
CA GLU A 822 -41.02 -26.67 13.84
C GLU A 822 -42.50 -26.47 13.48
N ILE A 823 -43.09 -25.46 14.11
CA ILE A 823 -44.37 -24.85 13.76
C ILE A 823 -44.18 -23.35 13.81
N VAL A 824 -44.36 -22.68 12.68
CA VAL A 824 -43.97 -21.28 12.52
C VAL A 824 -45.24 -20.45 12.32
N GLY A 825 -45.65 -19.65 13.31
CA GLY A 825 -46.79 -18.73 13.23
C GLY A 825 -48.14 -19.39 12.96
N GLY A 826 -48.44 -20.50 13.64
CA GLY A 826 -49.70 -21.24 13.48
C GLY A 826 -49.83 -22.04 12.17
N THR A 827 -48.79 -22.09 11.34
CA THR A 827 -48.77 -22.89 10.09
C THR A 827 -48.81 -24.40 10.35
N ALA A 828 -48.84 -25.24 9.30
CA ALA A 828 -48.76 -26.69 9.48
C ALA A 828 -47.40 -27.10 10.08
N PRO A 829 -47.32 -28.16 10.92
CA PRO A 829 -46.06 -28.61 11.49
C PRO A 829 -45.15 -29.17 10.41
N VAL A 830 -43.84 -28.95 10.54
CA VAL A 830 -42.82 -29.39 9.59
C VAL A 830 -41.73 -30.15 10.34
N ALA A 831 -41.35 -31.33 9.84
CA ALA A 831 -40.20 -32.07 10.36
C ALA A 831 -38.89 -31.51 9.75
N LEU A 832 -37.87 -31.35 10.59
CA LEU A 832 -36.56 -30.81 10.21
C LEU A 832 -35.43 -31.79 10.53
N ASN A 833 -34.29 -31.65 9.86
CA ASN A 833 -33.05 -32.38 10.17
C ASN A 833 -33.22 -33.90 10.32
N GLY A 834 -34.12 -34.50 9.51
CA GLY A 834 -34.39 -35.94 9.52
C GLY A 834 -35.32 -36.42 10.65
N GLY A 835 -35.93 -35.51 11.41
CA GLY A 835 -37.01 -35.83 12.33
C GLY A 835 -38.24 -36.42 11.61
N VAL A 836 -39.11 -37.08 12.36
CA VAL A 836 -40.36 -37.66 11.84
C VAL A 836 -41.53 -36.96 12.50
N LEU A 837 -42.50 -36.52 11.71
CA LEU A 837 -43.72 -35.86 12.17
C LEU A 837 -44.92 -36.78 12.01
N SER A 838 -45.75 -36.86 13.06
CA SER A 838 -47.11 -37.37 13.02
C SER A 838 -48.05 -36.30 13.56
N ALA A 839 -48.97 -35.81 12.74
CA ALA A 839 -49.98 -34.84 13.15
C ALA A 839 -51.38 -35.48 13.12
N GLY A 840 -52.11 -35.40 14.24
CA GLY A 840 -53.50 -35.83 14.32
C GLY A 840 -54.44 -34.90 13.52
N PRO A 841 -55.71 -35.30 13.33
CA PRO A 841 -56.70 -34.40 12.74
C PRO A 841 -56.93 -33.19 13.65
N SER A 842 -57.18 -32.02 13.04
CA SER A 842 -57.59 -30.83 13.79
C SER A 842 -59.02 -31.02 14.32
N ILE A 843 -59.22 -30.88 15.63
CA ILE A 843 -60.53 -30.91 16.29
C ILE A 843 -60.81 -29.50 16.80
N GLY A 844 -61.57 -28.72 16.03
CA GLY A 844 -61.76 -27.29 16.31
C GLY A 844 -60.43 -26.54 16.21
N ASN A 845 -60.04 -25.84 17.28
CA ASN A 845 -58.78 -25.12 17.35
C ASN A 845 -57.59 -25.99 17.81
N LEU A 846 -57.82 -27.23 18.23
CA LEU A 846 -56.79 -28.08 18.81
C LEU A 846 -56.24 -29.07 17.78
N GLN A 847 -54.95 -29.35 17.88
CA GLN A 847 -54.29 -30.42 17.14
C GLN A 847 -53.18 -31.07 17.96
N ASN A 848 -53.19 -32.40 18.05
CA ASN A 848 -52.08 -33.14 18.64
C ASN A 848 -50.99 -33.35 17.59
N VAL A 849 -49.75 -33.04 17.97
CA VAL A 849 -48.57 -33.21 17.13
C VAL A 849 -47.53 -34.02 17.88
N THR A 850 -46.88 -34.93 17.16
CA THR A 850 -45.80 -35.76 17.67
C THR A 850 -44.60 -35.61 16.74
N PHE A 851 -43.47 -35.23 17.31
CA PHE A 851 -42.19 -35.21 16.63
C PHE A 851 -41.28 -36.30 17.21
N SER A 852 -40.73 -37.15 16.36
CA SER A 852 -39.75 -38.17 16.73
C SER A 852 -38.35 -37.78 16.25
N ASP A 853 -37.36 -38.05 17.08
CA ASP A 853 -35.95 -37.79 16.79
C ASP A 853 -35.40 -38.64 15.62
N THR A 854 -34.34 -38.14 15.00
CA THR A 854 -33.61 -38.80 13.91
C THR A 854 -32.73 -39.96 14.42
N VAL A 855 -32.39 -40.00 15.71
CA VAL A 855 -31.56 -41.05 16.31
C VAL A 855 -32.41 -42.18 16.90
N LEU A 856 -32.04 -43.43 16.60
CA LEU A 856 -32.67 -44.60 17.20
C LEU A 856 -32.21 -44.79 18.64
N VAL A 857 -33.10 -45.30 19.48
CA VAL A 857 -32.78 -45.58 20.90
C VAL A 857 -31.61 -46.56 21.03
N ARG A 858 -31.45 -47.52 20.11
CA ARG A 858 -30.32 -48.46 20.12
C ARG A 858 -28.96 -47.83 19.78
N ASP A 859 -28.98 -46.69 19.09
CA ASP A 859 -27.78 -46.01 18.59
C ASP A 859 -27.37 -44.84 19.49
N ALA A 860 -28.26 -44.41 20.39
CA ALA A 860 -28.01 -43.32 21.33
C ALA A 860 -27.45 -43.83 22.68
N GLY A 861 -26.31 -43.28 23.12
CA GLY A 861 -25.80 -43.50 24.48
C GLY A 861 -26.56 -42.71 25.55
N LYS A 862 -26.92 -41.45 25.24
CA LYS A 862 -27.83 -40.56 25.97
C LYS A 862 -28.49 -39.65 24.95
N ARG A 863 -29.77 -39.31 25.15
CA ARG A 863 -30.50 -38.41 24.24
C ARG A 863 -31.56 -37.63 25.01
N PHE A 864 -31.72 -36.37 24.66
CA PHE A 864 -32.67 -35.44 25.28
C PHE A 864 -33.52 -34.79 24.19
N MET A 865 -34.77 -34.48 24.53
CA MET A 865 -35.66 -33.67 23.71
C MET A 865 -36.31 -32.58 24.56
N ARG A 866 -36.59 -31.44 23.94
CA ARG A 866 -37.34 -30.35 24.57
C ARG A 866 -38.25 -29.65 23.55
N LEU A 867 -39.25 -28.97 24.08
CA LEU A 867 -40.08 -28.02 23.35
C LEU A 867 -39.67 -26.61 23.75
N GLU A 868 -39.35 -25.78 22.75
CA GLU A 868 -39.08 -24.36 22.91
C GLU A 868 -40.19 -23.57 22.25
N ILE A 869 -40.79 -22.63 22.99
CA ILE A 869 -41.80 -21.71 22.49
C ILE A 869 -41.18 -20.33 22.37
N VAL A 870 -41.26 -19.72 21.20
CA VAL A 870 -40.72 -18.38 20.94
C VAL A 870 -41.85 -17.45 20.55
N LYS A 871 -41.99 -16.33 21.27
CA LYS A 871 -42.93 -15.28 20.90
C LYS A 871 -42.38 -14.49 19.72
N ARG A 872 -43.24 -14.21 18.74
CA ARG A 872 -42.93 -13.34 17.61
C ARG A 872 -42.99 -11.87 18.03
N PRO A 873 -42.03 -11.05 17.58
CA PRO A 873 -42.02 -9.62 17.88
C PRO A 873 -43.12 -8.84 17.19
#